data_AF-A0A662VU20-F1
#
_entry.id   AF-A0A662VU20-F1
#
_cell.length_a   1.000
_cell.length_b   1.000
_cell.length_c   1.000
_cell.angle_alpha   90.00
_cell.angle_beta   90.00
_cell.angle_gamma   90.00
#
_symmetry.space_group_name_H-M   'P 1'
#
loop_
_entity.id
_entity.type
_entity.pdbx_description
1 polymer ?
#
loop_
_entity_poly.entity_id
_entity_poly.type
_entity_poly.pdbx_seq_one_letter_code
_entity_poly.pdbx_strand_id
1 'polypeptide(L)'
;MAGGLRSITKFSRVFIIAIILFASFAILSNKNVSYTIKVEGSTKPKNLDYIVINNPDSFNEFSVSLSKLGFTIERPYDSKYVFNLDIEYKIVDLAGGYLVRIPNAKYYVGPGAPYVAVREFVLDVGDKIVKDVFVLGGEVKYVVLPEFLRAPPPVPLYPANLNIPNYDEVDEGYFPDNIILSWYQWGTKLHISASLTIYDMSSHKAYILDRLEIGLKYGLKTRGLSRSLPLEIAESQYIVITSEELAENLTRLINLHSDLNPVIVNTSWIYENFPPATDPPVPGFSNSSLPMWSEINEIYNYTLALKIISFLRELTDKKRFVVLVGDTEIIPPSYYYWHEDFYENYEDYPLDAWVPTDYFYISPDYDFSADLHVARIPVDTPEQLETYIDKLLQWKNALDSDEDWVRKLYAFAGAPFFTLYFVGESLVNNIANDGYFGNLTVKKFFETDGNYTVWELHNVFIRDLPGILMVMSHGTYTGLWKANFGSPFVTNAYDELISTSFLQNLNSTNITVMVTIACESAGFDIGEYYGNNSLSFAEAAIVSEGGAVAYLGNTRISFGSYSFYLDDGKLMFLTQPYAQGIVYYFFETYANGTNIIGETFAETLDKYYSNFGIQSSYHLRAILEAIMFGDPALVLPKIKRDTNSAPTVESAESWEHEGKEIYRLDGSAARVNEDEIAYVFINGSDTLNVTLVSPHYQLIRNLPEVKGTVNPPAVIAVKPAIGGVNILKVADNRNHESRYYIFVPMIHLLEFKAEFLDTDNNGKYEAINVSIK
;
A
#
# COMPACT_ATOMS: atom_id res chain seq x y z
N MET A 1 -2.15 -47.13 12.89
CA MET A 1 -2.77 -47.44 11.58
C MET A 1 -3.14 -46.14 10.90
N ALA A 2 -2.12 -45.46 10.40
CA ALA A 2 -2.24 -44.32 9.52
C ALA A 2 -2.25 -44.86 8.09
N GLY A 3 -3.30 -44.57 7.31
CA GLY A 3 -3.44 -45.07 5.94
C GLY A 3 -4.83 -45.00 5.31
N GLY A 4 -5.89 -44.71 6.09
CA GLY A 4 -7.27 -44.84 5.59
C GLY A 4 -7.98 -43.58 5.08
N LEU A 5 -7.55 -42.36 5.45
CA LEU A 5 -8.35 -41.15 5.21
C LEU A 5 -8.07 -40.41 3.89
N ARG A 6 -7.02 -40.77 3.14
CA ARG A 6 -6.73 -40.14 1.83
C ARG A 6 -7.49 -40.74 0.65
N SER A 7 -8.18 -41.87 0.80
CA SER A 7 -8.95 -42.47 -0.31
C SER A 7 -10.40 -41.98 -0.40
N ILE A 8 -10.94 -41.33 0.64
CA ILE A 8 -12.36 -40.91 0.67
C ILE A 8 -12.61 -39.66 -0.19
N THR A 9 -11.65 -38.73 -0.28
CA THR A 9 -11.80 -37.47 -1.05
C THR A 9 -11.62 -37.61 -2.57
N LYS A 10 -10.87 -38.63 -3.02
CA LYS A 10 -10.85 -39.01 -4.44
C LYS A 10 -12.08 -39.84 -4.83
N PHE A 11 -12.61 -40.63 -3.90
CA PHE A 11 -13.85 -41.37 -4.09
C PHE A 11 -15.01 -40.41 -4.30
N SER A 12 -15.18 -39.38 -3.45
CA SER A 12 -16.31 -38.45 -3.54
C SER A 12 -16.37 -37.64 -4.85
N ARG A 13 -15.23 -37.20 -5.40
CA ARG A 13 -15.19 -36.42 -6.66
C ARG A 13 -15.47 -37.25 -7.91
N VAL A 14 -14.95 -38.48 -7.98
CA VAL A 14 -15.26 -39.40 -9.09
C VAL A 14 -16.70 -39.91 -8.99
N PHE A 15 -17.22 -40.06 -7.77
CA PHE A 15 -18.58 -40.50 -7.48
C PHE A 15 -19.64 -39.44 -7.82
N ILE A 16 -19.38 -38.15 -7.55
CA ILE A 16 -20.26 -37.04 -7.94
C ILE A 16 -20.28 -36.86 -9.47
N ILE A 17 -19.13 -36.94 -10.15
CA ILE A 17 -19.05 -36.85 -11.61
C ILE A 17 -19.75 -38.04 -12.28
N ALA A 18 -19.61 -39.25 -11.72
CA ALA A 18 -20.35 -40.41 -12.18
C ALA A 18 -21.87 -40.25 -11.97
N ILE A 19 -22.34 -39.82 -10.79
CA ILE A 19 -23.76 -39.57 -10.52
C ILE A 19 -24.36 -38.55 -11.51
N ILE A 20 -23.63 -37.47 -11.82
CA ILE A 20 -24.08 -36.44 -12.77
C ILE A 20 -24.17 -37.01 -14.21
N LEU A 21 -23.17 -37.77 -14.65
CA LEU A 21 -23.18 -38.42 -15.98
C LEU A 21 -24.21 -39.56 -16.09
N PHE A 22 -24.49 -40.28 -15.01
CA PHE A 22 -25.43 -41.41 -15.00
C PHE A 22 -26.89 -41.00 -14.78
N ALA A 23 -27.16 -39.93 -14.00
CA ALA A 23 -28.49 -39.32 -13.89
C ALA A 23 -28.96 -38.78 -15.26
N SER A 24 -28.03 -38.22 -16.04
CA SER A 24 -28.27 -37.79 -17.42
C SER A 24 -28.73 -38.94 -18.34
N PHE A 25 -28.29 -40.18 -18.08
CA PHE A 25 -28.62 -41.37 -18.88
C PHE A 25 -29.91 -42.08 -18.42
N ALA A 26 -30.22 -42.06 -17.12
CA ALA A 26 -31.44 -42.66 -16.56
C ALA A 26 -32.71 -41.87 -16.95
N ILE A 27 -32.60 -40.54 -17.01
CA ILE A 27 -33.67 -39.61 -17.44
C ILE A 27 -34.09 -39.87 -18.90
N LEU A 28 -33.16 -40.37 -19.74
CA LEU A 28 -33.42 -40.67 -21.16
C LEU A 28 -34.04 -42.04 -21.44
N SER A 29 -34.13 -42.97 -20.47
CA SER A 29 -34.54 -44.36 -20.73
C SER A 29 -35.75 -44.90 -19.94
N ASN A 30 -36.30 -44.12 -19.02
CA ASN A 30 -37.56 -44.42 -18.29
C ASN A 30 -37.63 -45.83 -17.66
N LYS A 31 -36.52 -46.34 -17.12
CA LYS A 31 -36.44 -47.59 -16.35
C LYS A 31 -35.46 -47.48 -15.18
N ASN A 32 -35.78 -48.15 -14.07
CA ASN A 32 -34.88 -48.32 -12.91
C ASN A 32 -33.72 -49.26 -13.27
N VAL A 33 -32.48 -48.82 -13.09
CA VAL A 33 -31.29 -49.65 -13.32
C VAL A 33 -30.29 -49.47 -12.18
N SER A 34 -29.64 -50.57 -11.77
CA SER A 34 -28.62 -50.62 -10.71
C SER A 34 -27.29 -51.11 -11.29
N TYR A 35 -26.15 -50.54 -10.84
CA TYR A 35 -24.81 -50.88 -11.32
C TYR A 35 -23.76 -50.89 -10.20
N THR A 36 -22.71 -51.72 -10.36
CA THR A 36 -21.54 -51.82 -9.47
C THR A 36 -20.25 -51.57 -10.26
N ILE A 37 -19.33 -50.75 -9.73
CA ILE A 37 -18.09 -50.32 -10.42
C ILE A 37 -16.83 -50.82 -9.68
N LYS A 38 -15.83 -51.30 -10.44
CA LYS A 38 -14.49 -51.69 -9.97
C LYS A 38 -13.41 -50.93 -10.77
N VAL A 39 -12.31 -50.52 -10.14
CA VAL A 39 -11.30 -49.62 -10.75
C VAL A 39 -9.87 -50.14 -10.59
N GLU A 40 -9.08 -50.09 -11.66
CA GLU A 40 -7.60 -50.18 -11.69
C GLU A 40 -7.02 -48.94 -12.40
N GLY A 41 -5.80 -48.52 -12.04
CA GLY A 41 -5.22 -47.23 -12.46
C GLY A 41 -3.78 -47.26 -12.95
N SER A 42 -3.39 -46.21 -13.70
CA SER A 42 -2.03 -45.69 -13.99
C SER A 42 -2.21 -44.40 -14.86
N THR A 43 -1.34 -43.40 -15.03
CA THR A 43 0.00 -43.00 -14.53
C THR A 43 0.18 -41.48 -14.76
N LYS A 44 1.18 -40.88 -14.08
CA LYS A 44 1.54 -39.44 -13.95
C LYS A 44 1.80 -38.65 -15.26
N PRO A 45 1.66 -37.29 -15.25
CA PRO A 45 2.20 -36.42 -16.28
C PRO A 45 3.68 -36.04 -16.03
N LYS A 46 4.39 -35.73 -17.13
CA LYS A 46 5.79 -35.26 -17.18
C LYS A 46 5.89 -33.74 -17.01
N ASN A 47 7.05 -33.32 -16.51
CA ASN A 47 7.51 -31.93 -16.30
C ASN A 47 7.44 -31.06 -17.56
N LEU A 48 7.13 -29.79 -17.37
CA LEU A 48 7.35 -28.69 -18.33
C LEU A 48 8.75 -28.11 -18.09
N ASP A 49 9.57 -28.08 -19.14
CA ASP A 49 10.83 -27.35 -19.18
C ASP A 49 10.54 -25.86 -19.43
N TYR A 50 11.18 -24.99 -18.66
CA TYR A 50 11.18 -23.54 -18.86
C TYR A 50 12.26 -23.13 -19.87
N ILE A 51 11.91 -22.18 -20.74
CA ILE A 51 12.82 -21.57 -21.71
C ILE A 51 13.50 -20.38 -21.01
N VAL A 52 14.80 -20.51 -20.76
CA VAL A 52 15.68 -19.36 -20.55
C VAL A 52 15.80 -18.63 -21.88
N ILE A 53 15.31 -17.39 -21.95
CA ILE A 53 15.57 -16.53 -23.11
C ILE A 53 17.07 -16.22 -23.10
N ASN A 54 17.74 -16.70 -24.15
CA ASN A 54 19.14 -16.43 -24.41
C ASN A 54 19.40 -14.92 -24.43
N ASN A 55 20.54 -14.56 -23.85
CA ASN A 55 21.25 -13.30 -23.96
C ASN A 55 20.99 -12.63 -25.33
N PRO A 56 20.54 -11.37 -25.41
CA PRO A 56 20.64 -10.61 -26.64
C PRO A 56 22.12 -10.27 -26.83
N ASP A 57 22.87 -11.23 -27.38
CA ASP A 57 24.26 -10.99 -27.74
C ASP A 57 24.31 -9.83 -28.75
N SER A 58 25.09 -8.81 -28.35
CA SER A 58 25.46 -7.57 -29.03
C SER A 58 24.43 -6.43 -29.05
N PHE A 59 24.05 -5.92 -27.87
CA PHE A 59 23.98 -4.46 -27.77
C PHE A 59 25.42 -3.94 -27.77
N ASN A 60 25.77 -3.06 -28.70
CA ASN A 60 27.07 -2.41 -28.68
C ASN A 60 27.12 -1.49 -27.45
N GLU A 61 27.88 -1.86 -26.43
CA GLU A 61 28.16 -0.98 -25.30
C GLU A 61 29.17 0.09 -25.73
N PHE A 62 28.75 1.34 -25.65
CA PHE A 62 29.63 2.48 -25.85
C PHE A 62 29.69 3.28 -24.55
N SER A 63 30.90 3.62 -24.10
CA SER A 63 31.09 4.53 -22.97
C SER A 63 31.03 5.99 -23.42
N VAL A 64 30.30 6.81 -22.68
CA VAL A 64 30.25 8.27 -22.86
C VAL A 64 30.40 8.96 -21.50
N SER A 65 31.09 10.11 -21.48
CA SER A 65 31.25 10.88 -20.24
C SER A 65 29.98 11.67 -19.93
N LEU A 66 29.64 11.78 -18.64
CA LEU A 66 28.50 12.58 -18.18
C LEU A 66 28.58 14.05 -18.62
N SER A 67 29.80 14.59 -18.76
CA SER A 67 30.03 15.95 -19.25
C SER A 67 29.56 16.16 -20.69
N LYS A 68 29.64 15.13 -21.55
CA LYS A 68 29.13 15.21 -22.93
C LYS A 68 27.61 15.16 -22.99
N LEU A 69 26.97 14.56 -21.98
CA LEU A 69 25.53 14.49 -21.86
C LEU A 69 24.94 15.71 -21.14
N GLY A 70 25.79 16.58 -20.56
CA GLY A 70 25.35 17.81 -19.89
C GLY A 70 25.03 17.69 -18.39
N PHE A 71 25.33 16.55 -17.75
CA PHE A 71 24.99 16.32 -16.34
C PHE A 71 26.02 16.86 -15.33
N THR A 72 27.12 17.45 -15.78
CA THR A 72 28.20 17.93 -14.90
C THR A 72 28.09 19.42 -14.62
N ILE A 73 28.30 19.80 -13.36
CA ILE A 73 28.28 21.19 -12.92
C ILE A 73 29.70 21.60 -12.53
N GLU A 74 30.30 22.55 -13.26
CA GLU A 74 31.58 23.16 -12.86
C GLU A 74 31.36 24.21 -11.77
N ARG A 75 31.56 23.82 -10.51
CA ARG A 75 31.48 24.70 -9.34
C ARG A 75 32.56 24.37 -8.29
N PRO A 76 32.97 25.34 -7.44
CA PRO A 76 33.83 25.06 -6.29
C PRO A 76 33.18 24.07 -5.32
N TYR A 77 33.95 23.10 -4.84
CA TYR A 77 33.55 22.09 -3.86
C TYR A 77 34.53 22.05 -2.69
N ASP A 78 34.05 21.70 -1.51
CA ASP A 78 34.87 21.52 -0.32
C ASP A 78 35.37 20.08 -0.18
N SER A 79 34.65 19.12 -0.75
CA SER A 79 35.03 17.70 -0.77
C SER A 79 34.52 17.01 -2.02
N LYS A 80 35.27 16.01 -2.50
CA LYS A 80 34.95 15.21 -3.69
C LYS A 80 34.93 13.73 -3.33
N TYR A 81 33.94 13.01 -3.85
CA TYR A 81 33.81 11.56 -3.73
C TYR A 81 33.69 10.93 -5.11
N VAL A 82 34.25 9.72 -5.25
CA VAL A 82 34.25 8.96 -6.51
C VAL A 82 33.73 7.56 -6.23
N PHE A 83 32.72 7.15 -6.99
CA PHE A 83 32.14 5.82 -6.93
C PHE A 83 32.39 5.12 -8.27
N ASN A 84 33.06 3.97 -8.24
CA ASN A 84 33.13 3.06 -9.38
C ASN A 84 32.09 1.98 -9.12
N LEU A 85 31.11 1.84 -10.01
CA LEU A 85 29.88 1.09 -9.74
C LEU A 85 29.85 -0.27 -10.41
N ASP A 86 30.54 -0.43 -11.56
CA ASP A 86 30.62 -1.67 -12.35
C ASP A 86 29.26 -2.40 -12.42
N ILE A 87 28.24 -1.70 -12.92
CA ILE A 87 26.85 -2.15 -12.81
C ILE A 87 26.57 -3.34 -13.73
N GLU A 88 26.18 -4.46 -13.12
CA GLU A 88 25.51 -5.55 -13.82
C GLU A 88 24.02 -5.22 -14.01
N TYR A 89 23.49 -5.48 -15.21
CA TYR A 89 22.08 -5.27 -15.52
C TYR A 89 21.53 -6.34 -16.47
N LYS A 90 20.20 -6.44 -16.52
CA LYS A 90 19.44 -7.26 -17.47
C LYS A 90 18.35 -6.42 -18.12
N ILE A 91 18.01 -6.72 -19.36
CA ILE A 91 16.81 -6.15 -20.00
C ILE A 91 15.65 -7.12 -19.81
N VAL A 92 14.54 -6.63 -19.26
CA VAL A 92 13.33 -7.40 -19.03
C VAL A 92 12.22 -6.84 -19.91
N ASP A 93 11.63 -7.70 -20.73
CA ASP A 93 10.46 -7.40 -21.57
C ASP A 93 9.19 -7.58 -20.74
N LEU A 94 8.42 -6.50 -20.60
CA LEU A 94 7.20 -6.45 -19.80
C LEU A 94 6.05 -5.88 -20.63
N ALA A 95 4.82 -6.22 -20.24
CA ALA A 95 3.64 -5.63 -20.87
C ALA A 95 3.66 -4.11 -20.68
N GLY A 96 3.87 -3.36 -21.76
CA GLY A 96 4.00 -1.90 -21.74
C GLY A 96 5.44 -1.35 -21.83
N GLY A 97 6.45 -2.19 -22.08
CA GLY A 97 7.79 -1.73 -22.46
C GLY A 97 8.95 -2.51 -21.84
N TYR A 98 10.17 -2.03 -22.06
CA TYR A 98 11.39 -2.69 -21.58
C TYR A 98 11.95 -2.01 -20.33
N LEU A 99 12.37 -2.81 -19.36
CA LEU A 99 13.00 -2.37 -18.11
C LEU A 99 14.50 -2.72 -18.08
N VAL A 100 15.34 -1.75 -17.71
CA VAL A 100 16.73 -2.02 -17.30
C VAL A 100 16.74 -2.49 -15.84
N ARG A 101 16.77 -3.81 -15.63
CA ARG A 101 16.82 -4.43 -14.31
C ARG A 101 18.24 -4.44 -13.75
N ILE A 102 18.51 -3.67 -12.70
CA ILE A 102 19.76 -3.70 -11.95
C ILE A 102 19.51 -4.45 -10.64
N PRO A 103 20.25 -5.55 -10.34
CA PRO A 103 20.09 -6.26 -9.08
C PRO A 103 20.27 -5.35 -7.86
N ASN A 104 19.37 -5.48 -6.89
CA ASN A 104 19.37 -4.71 -5.64
C ASN A 104 19.27 -3.18 -5.80
N ALA A 105 18.97 -2.68 -7.00
CA ALA A 105 18.59 -1.28 -7.17
C ALA A 105 17.13 -1.09 -6.74
N LYS A 106 16.86 0.06 -6.11
CA LYS A 106 15.49 0.57 -5.99
C LYS A 106 15.11 1.23 -7.31
N TYR A 107 13.83 1.53 -7.48
CA TYR A 107 13.39 2.28 -8.65
C TYR A 107 12.69 3.58 -8.22
N TYR A 108 13.14 4.70 -8.77
CA TYR A 108 12.43 5.95 -8.74
C TYR A 108 11.39 5.95 -9.85
N VAL A 109 10.19 6.42 -9.52
CA VAL A 109 9.03 6.41 -10.41
C VAL A 109 8.30 7.74 -10.31
N GLY A 110 7.78 8.22 -11.44
CA GLY A 110 6.73 9.22 -11.49
C GLY A 110 5.66 8.73 -12.47
N PRO A 111 4.38 9.08 -12.29
CA PRO A 111 3.31 8.66 -13.20
C PRO A 111 3.68 8.95 -14.66
N GLY A 112 3.57 7.96 -15.56
CA GLY A 112 3.91 8.11 -16.98
C GLY A 112 5.40 8.19 -17.30
N ALA A 113 6.28 8.21 -16.30
CA ALA A 113 7.72 8.28 -16.51
C ALA A 113 8.39 6.89 -16.50
N PRO A 114 9.53 6.70 -17.21
CA PRO A 114 10.28 5.45 -17.16
C PRO A 114 10.73 5.04 -15.75
N TYR A 115 10.86 3.74 -15.51
CA TYR A 115 11.45 3.21 -14.28
C TYR A 115 12.94 3.51 -14.18
N VAL A 116 13.32 4.37 -13.25
CA VAL A 116 14.71 4.78 -13.04
C VAL A 116 15.33 3.95 -11.94
N ALA A 117 16.34 3.13 -12.23
CA ALA A 117 17.07 2.42 -11.19
C ALA A 117 17.88 3.42 -10.34
N VAL A 118 17.88 3.24 -9.02
CA VAL A 118 18.46 4.15 -8.04
C VAL A 118 19.26 3.36 -7.00
N ARG A 119 20.35 3.98 -6.54
CA ARG A 119 21.14 3.51 -5.40
C ARG A 119 21.32 4.65 -4.40
N GLU A 120 21.16 4.31 -3.13
CA GLU A 120 21.53 5.20 -2.04
C GLU A 120 23.03 5.04 -1.72
N PHE A 121 23.74 6.15 -1.61
CA PHE A 121 25.11 6.24 -1.14
C PHE A 121 25.13 6.93 0.21
N VAL A 122 25.73 6.29 1.21
CA VAL A 122 25.86 6.85 2.55
C VAL A 122 27.31 7.27 2.78
N LEU A 123 27.52 8.55 3.07
CA LEU A 123 28.82 9.15 3.36
C LEU A 123 28.87 9.62 4.81
N ASP A 124 30.00 9.41 5.49
CA ASP A 124 30.24 10.06 6.77
C ASP A 124 30.89 11.43 6.54
N VAL A 125 30.16 12.50 6.86
CA VAL A 125 30.60 13.89 6.70
C VAL A 125 31.03 14.53 8.03
N GLY A 126 30.98 13.78 9.14
CA GLY A 126 31.25 14.28 10.49
C GLY A 126 30.27 15.40 10.90
N ASP A 127 30.75 16.37 11.67
CA ASP A 127 29.93 17.49 12.19
C ASP A 127 29.64 18.61 11.16
N LYS A 128 30.00 18.40 9.89
CA LYS A 128 29.83 19.40 8.83
C LYS A 128 28.39 19.38 8.33
N ILE A 129 27.81 20.56 8.10
CA ILE A 129 26.47 20.68 7.50
C ILE A 129 26.63 20.75 5.99
N VAL A 130 26.10 19.77 5.28
CA VAL A 130 26.07 19.75 3.81
C VAL A 130 25.01 20.75 3.34
N LYS A 131 25.37 21.61 2.39
CA LYS A 131 24.46 22.59 1.78
C LYS A 131 24.20 22.35 0.31
N ASP A 132 25.03 21.55 -0.34
CA ASP A 132 24.85 21.19 -1.74
C ASP A 132 25.56 19.88 -2.05
N VAL A 133 24.96 19.10 -2.95
CA VAL A 133 25.49 17.86 -3.52
C VAL A 133 25.28 17.93 -5.03
N PHE A 134 26.37 17.87 -5.80
CA PHE A 134 26.30 18.01 -7.26
C PHE A 134 27.28 17.09 -7.99
N VAL A 135 26.99 16.81 -9.25
CA VAL A 135 27.81 15.93 -10.10
C VAL A 135 28.98 16.69 -10.71
N LEU A 136 30.19 16.21 -10.46
CA LEU A 136 31.43 16.74 -11.03
C LEU A 136 31.83 16.03 -12.33
N GLY A 137 31.45 14.76 -12.48
CA GLY A 137 31.90 13.92 -13.57
C GLY A 137 31.41 12.49 -13.46
N GLY A 138 31.71 11.69 -14.48
CA GLY A 138 31.37 10.27 -14.49
C GLY A 138 31.32 9.69 -15.90
N GLU A 139 31.05 8.40 -15.97
CA GLU A 139 30.95 7.61 -17.20
C GLU A 139 29.69 6.76 -17.17
N VAL A 140 29.05 6.63 -18.33
CA VAL A 140 27.87 5.78 -18.54
C VAL A 140 28.10 4.89 -19.76
N LYS A 141 27.53 3.68 -19.72
CA LYS A 141 27.32 2.82 -20.89
C LYS A 141 25.91 3.06 -21.42
N TYR A 142 25.56 2.65 -22.63
CA TYR A 142 24.15 2.71 -23.06
C TYR A 142 23.71 1.53 -23.91
N VAL A 143 22.40 1.29 -23.88
CA VAL A 143 21.67 0.37 -24.75
C VAL A 143 20.53 1.11 -25.45
N VAL A 144 20.11 0.64 -26.62
CA VAL A 144 18.95 1.17 -27.32
C VAL A 144 17.78 0.22 -27.09
N LEU A 145 16.65 0.73 -26.60
CA LEU A 145 15.44 -0.06 -26.35
C LEU A 145 14.35 0.38 -27.34
N PRO A 146 13.42 -0.51 -27.74
CA PRO A 146 12.29 -0.09 -28.58
C PRO A 146 11.33 0.86 -27.88
N GLU A 147 11.12 0.64 -26.58
CA GLU A 147 10.21 1.40 -25.73
C GLU A 147 10.66 1.23 -24.26
N PHE A 148 10.44 2.23 -23.43
CA PHE A 148 10.74 2.15 -22.01
C PHE A 148 9.49 1.74 -21.23
N LEU A 149 9.64 0.82 -20.28
CA LEU A 149 8.56 0.57 -19.33
C LEU A 149 8.31 1.85 -18.53
N ARG A 150 7.08 2.36 -18.59
CA ARG A 150 6.64 3.56 -17.84
C ARG A 150 5.84 3.18 -16.61
N ALA A 151 5.94 4.00 -15.57
CA ALA A 151 5.18 3.79 -14.36
C ALA A 151 3.70 4.06 -14.57
N PRO A 152 2.81 3.18 -14.09
CA PRO A 152 1.39 3.35 -14.29
C PRO A 152 0.85 4.53 -13.49
N PRO A 153 -0.26 5.12 -13.96
CA PRO A 153 -0.91 6.21 -13.26
C PRO A 153 -1.36 5.79 -11.85
N PRO A 154 -1.25 6.67 -10.85
CA PRO A 154 -1.81 6.43 -9.53
C PRO A 154 -3.34 6.38 -9.60
N VAL A 155 -3.92 5.56 -8.72
CA VAL A 155 -5.36 5.36 -8.57
C VAL A 155 -5.76 5.72 -7.13
N PRO A 156 -6.80 6.56 -6.93
CA PRO A 156 -7.25 6.96 -5.60
C PRO A 156 -7.89 5.79 -4.86
N LEU A 157 -7.53 5.60 -3.60
CA LEU A 157 -8.03 4.53 -2.72
C LEU A 157 -9.45 4.79 -2.17
N TYR A 158 -10.21 5.69 -2.80
CA TYR A 158 -11.60 6.01 -2.45
C TYR A 158 -12.51 5.57 -3.62
N PRO A 159 -13.82 5.31 -3.43
CA PRO A 159 -14.76 5.08 -4.53
C PRO A 159 -14.86 6.29 -5.46
N ALA A 160 -13.87 6.48 -6.34
CA ALA A 160 -13.94 7.41 -7.45
C ALA A 160 -14.35 6.64 -8.71
N ASN A 161 -15.14 7.29 -9.58
CA ASN A 161 -15.28 6.84 -10.96
C ASN A 161 -13.88 6.66 -11.56
N LEU A 162 -13.63 5.51 -12.20
CA LEU A 162 -12.35 5.14 -12.83
C LEU A 162 -12.02 6.00 -14.07
N ASN A 163 -12.26 7.31 -14.02
CA ASN A 163 -11.66 8.24 -14.95
C ASN A 163 -10.17 8.30 -14.61
N ILE A 164 -9.41 7.37 -15.18
CA ILE A 164 -7.95 7.37 -15.09
C ILE A 164 -7.50 8.68 -15.74
N PRO A 165 -6.84 9.58 -15.00
CA PRO A 165 -6.34 10.82 -15.57
C PRO A 165 -5.43 10.53 -16.76
N ASN A 166 -5.50 11.39 -17.78
CA ASN A 166 -4.59 11.30 -18.90
C ASN A 166 -3.29 12.00 -18.47
N TYR A 167 -2.19 11.26 -18.32
CA TYR A 167 -0.92 11.82 -17.88
C TYR A 167 -0.08 12.18 -19.10
N ASP A 168 0.54 13.36 -19.07
CA ASP A 168 1.50 13.74 -20.09
C ASP A 168 2.72 12.82 -20.01
N GLU A 169 2.92 12.02 -21.04
CA GLU A 169 4.12 11.21 -21.17
C GLU A 169 5.32 12.13 -21.40
N VAL A 170 6.39 11.93 -20.62
CA VAL A 170 7.67 12.58 -20.92
C VAL A 170 8.20 11.93 -22.20
N ASP A 171 8.14 12.62 -23.32
CA ASP A 171 8.52 12.09 -24.64
C ASP A 171 9.80 12.71 -25.22
N GLU A 172 10.31 13.77 -24.60
CA GLU A 172 11.51 14.47 -25.05
C GLU A 172 12.51 14.70 -23.91
N GLY A 173 13.80 14.76 -24.25
CA GLY A 173 14.87 15.04 -23.30
C GLY A 173 15.37 13.82 -22.52
N TYR A 174 16.12 14.08 -21.44
CA TYR A 174 16.63 13.04 -20.55
C TYR A 174 15.72 12.86 -19.33
N PHE A 175 15.48 11.61 -18.94
CA PHE A 175 14.78 11.26 -17.71
C PHE A 175 15.57 10.23 -16.88
N PRO A 176 15.85 10.48 -15.59
CA PRO A 176 15.66 11.76 -14.92
C PRO A 176 16.59 12.81 -15.53
N ASP A 177 16.21 14.08 -15.41
CA ASP A 177 17.01 15.22 -15.89
C ASP A 177 18.22 15.53 -14.98
N ASN A 178 18.28 14.88 -13.81
CA ASN A 178 19.36 14.96 -12.84
C ASN A 178 19.77 13.57 -12.35
N ILE A 179 21.07 13.37 -12.10
CA ILE A 179 21.59 12.10 -11.57
C ILE A 179 21.42 12.03 -10.06
N ILE A 180 21.68 13.12 -9.34
CA ILE A 180 21.38 13.21 -7.91
C ILE A 180 19.91 13.58 -7.81
N LEU A 181 19.08 12.63 -7.37
CA LEU A 181 17.63 12.78 -7.31
C LEU A 181 17.22 13.50 -6.03
N SER A 182 17.85 13.14 -4.92
CA SER A 182 17.67 13.75 -3.61
C SER A 182 18.88 13.44 -2.73
N TRP A 183 19.01 14.18 -1.63
CA TRP A 183 19.95 13.87 -0.58
C TRP A 183 19.44 14.48 0.73
N TYR A 184 19.77 13.85 1.85
CA TYR A 184 19.47 14.35 3.19
C TYR A 184 20.60 13.98 4.14
N GLN A 185 20.75 14.71 5.24
CA GLN A 185 21.80 14.47 6.22
C GLN A 185 21.20 14.06 7.57
N TRP A 186 21.44 12.81 7.98
CA TRP A 186 21.10 12.32 9.31
C TRP A 186 22.33 12.30 10.22
N GLY A 187 22.42 13.27 11.13
CA GLY A 187 23.57 13.38 12.05
C GLY A 187 24.88 13.56 11.27
N THR A 188 25.82 12.61 11.40
CA THR A 188 27.08 12.63 10.64
C THR A 188 26.98 11.94 9.28
N LYS A 189 25.85 11.33 8.95
CA LYS A 189 25.66 10.56 7.72
C LYS A 189 24.91 11.41 6.68
N LEU A 190 25.51 11.57 5.51
CA LEU A 190 24.86 12.12 4.33
C LEU A 190 24.38 10.96 3.46
N HIS A 191 23.08 10.91 3.23
CA HIS A 191 22.42 9.95 2.36
C HIS A 191 22.15 10.61 1.01
N ILE A 192 22.62 9.98 -0.07
CA ILE A 192 22.53 10.53 -1.44
C ILE A 192 21.83 9.50 -2.31
N SER A 193 20.66 9.87 -2.83
CA SER A 193 19.92 9.07 -3.80
C SER A 193 20.38 9.44 -5.20
N ALA A 194 21.03 8.51 -5.89
CA ALA A 194 21.51 8.73 -7.25
C ALA A 194 20.94 7.72 -8.25
N SER A 195 20.53 8.25 -9.40
CA SER A 195 20.11 7.48 -10.54
C SER A 195 21.27 6.67 -11.13
N LEU A 196 21.02 5.38 -11.31
CA LEU A 196 21.89 4.44 -12.02
C LEU A 196 21.52 4.34 -13.50
N THR A 197 20.34 4.81 -13.90
CA THR A 197 19.85 4.74 -15.29
C THR A 197 19.29 6.08 -15.76
N ILE A 198 19.72 6.54 -16.93
CA ILE A 198 19.22 7.77 -17.56
C ILE A 198 18.65 7.40 -18.91
N TYR A 199 17.44 7.84 -19.23
CA TYR A 199 16.76 7.55 -20.48
C TYR A 199 16.76 8.80 -21.36
N ASP A 200 17.29 8.69 -22.58
CA ASP A 200 17.06 9.68 -23.63
C ASP A 200 15.77 9.29 -24.36
N MET A 201 14.72 10.04 -24.09
CA MET A 201 13.36 9.76 -24.55
C MET A 201 13.24 9.87 -26.07
N SER A 202 14.04 10.76 -26.69
CA SER A 202 13.99 10.98 -28.13
C SER A 202 14.76 9.94 -28.94
N SER A 203 15.86 9.40 -28.40
CA SER A 203 16.66 8.38 -29.09
C SER A 203 16.47 6.95 -28.59
N HIS A 204 15.57 6.77 -27.63
CA HIS A 204 15.30 5.52 -26.91
C HIS A 204 16.56 4.83 -26.37
N LYS A 205 17.55 5.62 -25.93
CA LYS A 205 18.76 5.12 -25.28
C LYS A 205 18.59 5.10 -23.77
N ALA A 206 18.82 3.94 -23.16
CA ALA A 206 19.00 3.82 -21.73
C ALA A 206 20.50 3.81 -21.41
N TYR A 207 20.97 4.85 -20.74
CA TYR A 207 22.32 4.99 -20.22
C TYR A 207 22.41 4.37 -18.82
N ILE A 208 23.44 3.57 -18.55
CA ILE A 208 23.71 2.90 -17.27
C ILE A 208 24.99 3.48 -16.67
N LEU A 209 24.92 3.95 -15.43
CA LEU A 209 26.01 4.61 -14.72
C LEU A 209 27.13 3.63 -14.35
N ASP A 210 28.34 3.89 -14.83
CA ASP A 210 29.51 3.05 -14.54
C ASP A 210 30.40 3.70 -13.48
N ARG A 211 30.50 5.02 -13.53
CA ARG A 211 31.34 5.82 -12.63
C ARG A 211 30.67 7.14 -12.31
N LEU A 212 30.67 7.54 -11.05
CA LEU A 212 30.10 8.80 -10.56
C LEU A 212 31.11 9.58 -9.74
N GLU A 213 31.29 10.85 -10.04
CA GLU A 213 32.03 11.80 -9.21
C GLU A 213 31.09 12.87 -8.68
N ILE A 214 31.04 13.05 -7.37
CA ILE A 214 30.23 14.08 -6.71
C ILE A 214 31.09 15.07 -5.95
N GLY A 215 30.62 16.31 -5.90
CA GLY A 215 31.14 17.39 -5.09
C GLY A 215 30.16 17.72 -3.96
N LEU A 216 30.71 17.99 -2.76
CA LEU A 216 29.96 18.52 -1.62
C LEU A 216 30.36 19.95 -1.35
N LYS A 217 29.38 20.77 -0.98
CA LYS A 217 29.61 22.10 -0.41
C LYS A 217 29.10 22.13 1.02
N TYR A 218 29.91 22.62 1.94
CA TYR A 218 29.54 22.75 3.34
C TYR A 218 29.06 24.16 3.67
N GLY A 219 28.03 24.22 4.50
CA GLY A 219 27.59 25.46 5.12
C GLY A 219 28.42 25.80 6.34
N LEU A 220 28.45 27.09 6.65
CA LEU A 220 28.71 27.50 8.03
C LEU A 220 27.55 27.00 8.89
N LYS A 221 27.82 26.50 10.10
CA LYS A 221 26.81 26.36 11.15
C LYS A 221 26.23 27.75 11.42
N THR A 222 25.21 28.14 10.67
CA THR A 222 24.38 29.26 11.04
C THR A 222 23.63 28.80 12.27
N ARG A 223 24.18 29.10 13.45
CA ARG A 223 23.33 29.37 14.60
C ARG A 223 22.37 30.43 14.10
N GLY A 224 21.12 30.04 13.82
CA GLY A 224 20.02 30.99 13.85
C GLY A 224 20.19 31.83 15.12
N LEU A 225 19.80 33.10 15.07
CA LEU A 225 19.82 33.98 16.23
C LEU A 225 19.05 33.29 17.35
N SER A 226 19.78 32.52 18.18
CA SER A 226 19.22 31.75 19.26
C SER A 226 18.55 32.76 20.16
N ARG A 227 17.22 32.78 20.11
CA ARG A 227 16.49 33.25 21.26
C ARG A 227 16.89 32.27 22.35
N SER A 228 17.32 32.79 23.49
CA SER A 228 17.61 31.94 24.63
C SER A 228 16.31 31.29 25.07
N LEU A 229 16.07 30.05 24.63
CA LEU A 229 15.01 29.23 25.16
C LEU A 229 15.20 29.13 26.69
N PRO A 230 14.11 29.09 27.47
CA PRO A 230 14.19 28.67 28.85
C PRO A 230 15.02 27.39 28.99
N LEU A 231 15.88 27.33 30.00
CA LEU A 231 16.85 26.23 30.17
C LEU A 231 16.15 24.86 30.18
N GLU A 232 14.99 24.78 30.84
CA GLU A 232 14.16 23.58 30.91
C GLU A 232 13.77 23.06 29.52
N ILE A 233 13.32 23.95 28.61
CA ILE A 233 12.98 23.59 27.23
C ILE A 233 14.24 23.17 26.46
N ALA A 234 15.34 23.90 26.60
CA ALA A 234 16.57 23.62 25.87
C ALA A 234 17.20 22.26 26.24
N GLU A 235 17.03 21.82 27.49
CA GLU A 235 17.58 20.57 28.00
C GLU A 235 16.63 19.37 27.84
N SER A 236 15.33 19.61 27.65
CA SER A 236 14.34 18.56 27.47
C SER A 236 14.58 17.70 26.20
N GLN A 237 14.22 16.41 26.28
CA GLN A 237 14.13 15.50 25.12
C GLN A 237 12.68 15.19 24.72
N TYR A 238 11.70 15.60 25.53
CA TYR A 238 10.28 15.34 25.31
C TYR A 238 9.46 16.62 25.57
N ILE A 239 9.01 17.25 24.49
CA ILE A 239 8.25 18.50 24.55
C ILE A 239 6.78 18.20 24.32
N VAL A 240 5.92 18.65 25.22
CA VAL A 240 4.46 18.62 25.05
C VAL A 240 3.99 20.00 24.65
N ILE A 241 3.38 20.13 23.47
CA ILE A 241 2.69 21.36 23.06
C ILE A 241 1.19 21.17 23.29
N THR A 242 0.54 22.13 23.96
CA THR A 242 -0.88 22.02 24.37
C THR A 242 -1.49 23.39 24.69
N SER A 243 -2.80 23.46 24.92
CA SER A 243 -3.43 24.62 25.60
C SER A 243 -3.18 24.62 27.11
N GLU A 244 -3.37 25.79 27.74
CA GLU A 244 -3.42 25.93 29.20
C GLU A 244 -4.41 24.99 29.87
N GLU A 245 -5.57 24.79 29.25
CA GLU A 245 -6.67 24.00 29.81
C GLU A 245 -6.30 22.52 29.98
N LEU A 246 -5.71 21.91 28.95
CA LEU A 246 -5.28 20.52 29.01
C LEU A 246 -3.96 20.34 29.78
N ALA A 247 -3.17 21.40 29.96
CA ALA A 247 -1.88 21.33 30.63
C ALA A 247 -1.96 20.81 32.07
N GLU A 248 -3.05 21.11 32.78
CA GLU A 248 -3.26 20.67 34.17
C GLU A 248 -3.39 19.14 34.31
N ASN A 249 -3.81 18.46 33.24
CA ASN A 249 -4.05 17.01 33.19
C ASN A 249 -2.85 16.19 32.71
N LEU A 250 -1.76 16.84 32.29
CA LEU A 250 -0.61 16.14 31.71
C LEU A 250 0.35 15.50 32.73
N THR A 251 0.12 15.68 34.04
CA THR A 251 1.04 15.19 35.09
C THR A 251 1.36 13.70 34.94
N ARG A 252 0.38 12.87 34.58
CA ARG A 252 0.58 11.43 34.39
C ARG A 252 1.44 11.12 33.16
N LEU A 253 1.20 11.81 32.05
CA LEU A 253 2.01 11.69 30.82
C LEU A 253 3.46 12.11 31.05
N ILE A 254 3.67 13.22 31.75
CA ILE A 254 5.01 13.71 32.12
C ILE A 254 5.75 12.69 33.01
N ASN A 255 5.07 12.08 33.97
CA ASN A 255 5.69 11.08 34.84
C ASN A 255 6.08 9.79 34.10
N LEU A 256 5.32 9.41 33.06
CA LEU A 256 5.63 8.23 32.24
C LEU A 256 6.99 8.33 31.55
N HIS A 257 7.38 9.55 31.17
CA HIS A 257 8.59 9.85 30.40
C HIS A 257 9.60 10.68 31.20
N SER A 258 9.61 10.56 32.53
CA SER A 258 10.47 11.35 33.42
C SER A 258 11.97 11.26 33.08
N ASP A 259 12.40 10.16 32.44
CA ASP A 259 13.76 9.94 31.94
C ASP A 259 14.13 10.83 30.74
N LEU A 260 13.14 11.37 30.03
CA LEU A 260 13.31 12.28 28.89
C LEU A 260 13.26 13.77 29.28
N ASN A 261 13.22 14.07 30.59
CA ASN A 261 13.06 15.42 31.15
C ASN A 261 11.93 16.21 30.48
N PRO A 262 10.68 15.74 30.58
CA PRO A 262 9.60 16.26 29.77
C PRO A 262 9.15 17.66 30.20
N VAL A 263 8.81 18.51 29.23
CA VAL A 263 8.40 19.91 29.46
C VAL A 263 7.12 20.23 28.71
N ILE A 264 6.19 20.90 29.39
CA ILE A 264 4.95 21.40 28.81
C ILE A 264 5.16 22.83 28.30
N VAL A 265 4.76 23.09 27.06
CA VAL A 265 4.85 24.39 26.39
C VAL A 265 3.47 24.76 25.85
N ASN A 266 2.90 25.83 26.38
CA ASN A 266 1.56 26.23 25.98
C ASN A 266 1.55 26.97 24.62
N THR A 267 0.49 26.77 23.84
CA THR A 267 0.28 27.47 22.56
C THR A 267 0.21 28.99 22.73
N SER A 268 -0.37 29.49 23.83
CA SER A 268 -0.38 30.93 24.11
C SER A 268 1.02 31.50 24.33
N TRP A 269 1.88 30.75 25.04
CA TRP A 269 3.27 31.15 25.29
C TRP A 269 4.06 31.18 23.98
N ILE A 270 3.90 30.18 23.11
CA ILE A 270 4.50 30.18 21.76
C ILE A 270 4.00 31.40 20.98
N TYR A 271 2.68 31.65 21.02
CA TYR A 271 2.06 32.76 20.31
C TYR A 271 2.63 34.12 20.73
N GLU A 272 2.89 34.33 22.01
CA GLU A 272 3.47 35.57 22.53
C GLU A 272 4.97 35.70 22.26
N ASN A 273 5.72 34.58 22.29
CA ASN A 273 7.18 34.60 22.33
C ASN A 273 7.87 34.32 21.00
N PHE A 274 7.15 33.94 19.94
CA PHE A 274 7.73 33.64 18.63
C PHE A 274 7.08 34.44 17.50
N PRO A 275 7.86 34.98 16.54
CA PRO A 275 7.29 35.50 15.31
C PRO A 275 6.83 34.33 14.42
N PRO A 276 5.84 34.53 13.54
CA PRO A 276 5.51 33.55 12.51
C PRO A 276 6.75 33.21 11.67
N ALA A 277 6.94 31.93 11.36
CA ALA A 277 7.91 31.48 10.37
C ALA A 277 7.52 31.96 8.95
N THR A 278 8.45 31.82 8.01
CA THR A 278 8.15 31.93 6.58
C THR A 278 7.27 30.77 6.14
N ASP A 279 6.50 30.96 5.07
CA ASP A 279 5.64 29.91 4.51
C ASP A 279 6.49 28.71 4.05
N PRO A 280 5.98 27.47 4.22
CA PRO A 280 6.55 26.29 3.57
C PRO A 280 6.67 26.48 2.06
N PRO A 281 7.72 25.96 1.40
CA PRO A 281 7.98 26.14 -0.04
C PRO A 281 7.09 25.23 -0.90
N VAL A 282 5.81 25.10 -0.56
CA VAL A 282 4.80 24.31 -1.29
C VAL A 282 3.53 25.14 -1.49
N PRO A 283 2.77 24.91 -2.58
CA PRO A 283 1.50 25.61 -2.79
C PRO A 283 0.51 25.28 -1.66
N GLY A 284 -0.37 26.23 -1.33
CA GLY A 284 -1.32 26.04 -0.26
C GLY A 284 -1.82 27.36 0.31
N PHE A 285 -2.06 27.36 1.63
CA PHE A 285 -2.80 28.41 2.32
C PHE A 285 -2.26 29.84 2.15
N SER A 286 -0.97 30.03 1.85
CA SER A 286 -0.42 31.36 1.55
C SER A 286 -1.03 32.02 0.30
N ASN A 287 -1.65 31.24 -0.60
CA ASN A 287 -2.32 31.72 -1.80
C ASN A 287 -3.84 31.83 -1.61
N SER A 288 -4.32 33.03 -1.30
CA SER A 288 -5.75 33.31 -1.09
C SER A 288 -6.62 33.26 -2.36
N SER A 289 -6.04 32.98 -3.53
CA SER A 289 -6.79 32.84 -4.79
C SER A 289 -7.21 31.41 -5.09
N LEU A 290 -6.78 30.45 -4.25
CA LEU A 290 -7.11 29.04 -4.43
C LEU A 290 -8.59 28.77 -4.11
N PRO A 291 -9.22 27.79 -4.78
CA PRO A 291 -10.58 27.35 -4.45
C PRO A 291 -10.72 26.97 -2.97
N MET A 292 -11.88 27.28 -2.39
CA MET A 292 -12.21 26.98 -0.98
C MET A 292 -11.31 27.62 0.08
N TRP A 293 -10.43 28.56 -0.32
CA TRP A 293 -9.51 29.19 0.63
C TRP A 293 -10.23 29.90 1.78
N SER A 294 -11.36 30.56 1.50
CA SER A 294 -12.17 31.25 2.52
C SER A 294 -12.66 30.30 3.60
N GLU A 295 -13.11 29.12 3.21
CA GLU A 295 -13.66 28.08 4.07
C GLU A 295 -12.56 27.49 4.96
N ILE A 296 -11.38 27.21 4.40
CA ILE A 296 -10.21 26.80 5.21
C ILE A 296 -9.78 27.92 6.16
N ASN A 297 -9.81 29.19 5.72
CA ASN A 297 -9.43 30.33 6.54
C ASN A 297 -10.36 30.56 7.74
N GLU A 298 -11.61 30.08 7.70
CA GLU A 298 -12.54 30.19 8.83
C GLU A 298 -12.16 29.27 10.01
N ILE A 299 -11.52 28.13 9.74
CA ILE A 299 -11.14 27.14 10.76
C ILE A 299 -9.63 27.14 11.08
N TYR A 300 -8.80 27.68 10.19
CA TYR A 300 -7.34 27.52 10.31
C TYR A 300 -6.64 28.70 10.99
N ASN A 301 -6.07 28.45 12.18
CA ASN A 301 -5.19 29.41 12.85
C ASN A 301 -3.78 29.43 12.24
N TYR A 302 -3.68 29.98 11.02
CA TYR A 302 -2.44 30.02 10.24
C TYR A 302 -1.28 30.72 10.97
N THR A 303 -1.58 31.77 11.72
CA THR A 303 -0.56 32.52 12.47
C THR A 303 0.04 31.67 13.58
N LEU A 304 -0.78 30.91 14.31
CA LEU A 304 -0.28 30.02 15.35
C LEU A 304 0.55 28.87 14.75
N ALA A 305 0.10 28.26 13.65
CA ALA A 305 0.85 27.20 12.97
C ALA A 305 2.28 27.64 12.61
N LEU A 306 2.43 28.80 11.95
CA LEU A 306 3.73 29.37 11.61
C LEU A 306 4.59 29.73 12.84
N LYS A 307 3.97 30.12 13.95
CA LYS A 307 4.70 30.40 15.21
C LYS A 307 5.16 29.12 15.90
N ILE A 308 4.39 28.04 15.84
CA ILE A 308 4.83 26.72 16.30
C ILE A 308 6.02 26.25 15.47
N ILE A 309 5.99 26.38 14.14
CA ILE A 309 7.16 26.07 13.30
C ILE A 309 8.38 26.90 13.72
N SER A 310 8.21 28.21 13.93
CA SER A 310 9.27 29.11 14.40
C SER A 310 9.87 28.68 15.74
N PHE A 311 9.05 28.21 16.68
CA PHE A 311 9.50 27.63 17.94
C PHE A 311 10.27 26.32 17.73
N LEU A 312 9.74 25.41 16.93
CA LEU A 312 10.34 24.09 16.68
C LEU A 312 11.70 24.17 15.95
N ARG A 313 11.91 25.21 15.12
CA ARG A 313 13.23 25.49 14.51
C ARG A 313 14.36 25.66 15.52
N GLU A 314 14.05 26.14 16.73
CA GLU A 314 15.05 26.29 17.80
C GLU A 314 15.36 24.95 18.51
N LEU A 315 14.66 23.87 18.15
CA LEU A 315 14.73 22.55 18.80
C LEU A 315 15.32 21.43 17.93
N THR A 316 15.84 21.73 16.74
CA THR A 316 16.32 20.70 15.79
C THR A 316 17.69 20.11 16.15
N ASP A 317 18.34 20.58 17.22
CA ASP A 317 19.70 20.17 17.60
C ASP A 317 19.83 18.77 18.21
N LYS A 318 18.71 18.13 18.63
CA LYS A 318 18.73 16.88 19.41
C LYS A 318 17.76 15.79 18.98
N LYS A 319 17.07 15.90 17.85
CA LYS A 319 16.01 14.94 17.43
C LYS A 319 15.02 14.62 18.55
N ARG A 320 14.44 15.68 19.12
CA ARG A 320 13.55 15.58 20.29
C ARG A 320 12.21 14.95 19.91
N PHE A 321 11.57 14.33 20.89
CA PHE A 321 10.16 13.95 20.82
C PHE A 321 9.30 15.19 21.07
N VAL A 322 8.34 15.44 20.18
CA VAL A 322 7.36 16.52 20.32
C VAL A 322 5.97 15.92 20.21
N VAL A 323 5.20 15.98 21.28
CA VAL A 323 3.81 15.53 21.28
C VAL A 323 2.89 16.74 21.21
N LEU A 324 1.98 16.72 20.24
CA LEU A 324 0.93 17.73 20.10
C LEU A 324 -0.30 17.20 20.84
N VAL A 325 -0.66 17.79 21.97
CA VAL A 325 -1.86 17.39 22.74
C VAL A 325 -2.95 18.40 22.49
N GLY A 326 -3.89 18.03 21.62
CA GLY A 326 -4.93 18.92 21.12
C GLY A 326 -5.42 18.53 19.73
N ASP A 327 -6.69 18.79 19.47
CA ASP A 327 -7.30 18.79 18.14
C ASP A 327 -6.82 19.98 17.27
N THR A 328 -7.48 20.26 16.14
CA THR A 328 -7.07 21.34 15.24
C THR A 328 -7.37 22.73 15.75
N GLU A 329 -8.40 22.90 16.59
CA GLU A 329 -8.73 24.18 17.21
C GLU A 329 -7.67 24.60 18.23
N ILE A 330 -7.13 23.62 18.97
CA ILE A 330 -6.08 23.85 19.97
C ILE A 330 -4.70 23.98 19.31
N ILE A 331 -4.35 23.04 18.44
CA ILE A 331 -3.07 22.99 17.73
C ILE A 331 -3.34 22.83 16.24
N PRO A 332 -3.26 23.91 15.44
CA PRO A 332 -3.59 23.83 14.02
C PRO A 332 -2.61 22.90 13.29
N PRO A 333 -3.01 22.30 12.16
CA PRO A 333 -2.07 21.64 11.25
C PRO A 333 -0.91 22.58 10.92
N SER A 334 0.29 22.04 10.72
CA SER A 334 1.47 22.84 10.36
C SER A 334 1.28 23.62 9.06
N TYR A 335 0.50 23.08 8.12
CA TYR A 335 0.10 23.75 6.90
C TYR A 335 -1.12 23.06 6.24
N TYR A 336 -1.78 23.79 5.35
CA TYR A 336 -2.76 23.26 4.40
C TYR A 336 -2.13 23.32 3.00
N TYR A 337 -1.63 22.19 2.53
CA TYR A 337 -1.07 22.03 1.19
C TYR A 337 -2.19 21.95 0.15
N TRP A 338 -2.02 22.62 -1.00
CA TRP A 338 -2.94 22.55 -2.12
C TRP A 338 -2.40 21.64 -3.23
N HIS A 339 -3.11 20.56 -3.51
CA HIS A 339 -2.79 19.63 -4.58
C HIS A 339 -3.59 19.97 -5.85
N GLU A 340 -2.99 20.79 -6.72
CA GLU A 340 -3.60 21.24 -7.97
C GLU A 340 -3.99 20.07 -8.90
N ASP A 341 -3.08 19.14 -9.16
CA ASP A 341 -3.38 17.96 -9.99
C ASP A 341 -4.52 17.09 -9.43
N PHE A 342 -4.70 17.06 -8.10
CA PHE A 342 -5.84 16.36 -7.52
C PHE A 342 -7.13 17.11 -7.85
N TYR A 343 -7.16 18.42 -7.62
CA TYR A 343 -8.33 19.25 -7.87
C TYR A 343 -8.79 19.17 -9.33
N GLU A 344 -7.87 19.22 -10.29
CA GLU A 344 -8.18 19.14 -11.72
C GLU A 344 -8.75 17.78 -12.14
N ASN A 345 -8.26 16.70 -11.54
CA ASN A 345 -8.66 15.34 -11.90
C ASN A 345 -9.86 14.81 -11.11
N TYR A 346 -10.14 15.43 -9.95
CA TYR A 346 -11.16 15.00 -8.99
C TYR A 346 -11.99 16.20 -8.50
N GLU A 347 -12.50 17.01 -9.45
CA GLU A 347 -13.26 18.25 -9.16
C GLU A 347 -14.47 18.04 -8.23
N ASP A 348 -15.03 16.82 -8.17
CA ASP A 348 -16.13 16.46 -7.27
C ASP A 348 -15.71 16.40 -5.77
N TYR A 349 -14.40 16.40 -5.48
CA TYR A 349 -13.82 16.28 -4.14
C TYR A 349 -12.87 17.45 -3.81
N PRO A 350 -13.35 18.70 -3.88
CA PRO A 350 -12.45 19.86 -3.83
C PRO A 350 -11.81 20.06 -2.45
N LEU A 351 -12.44 19.57 -1.36
CA LEU A 351 -11.85 19.59 -0.02
C LEU A 351 -10.61 18.68 0.08
N ASP A 352 -10.59 17.57 -0.67
CA ASP A 352 -9.48 16.62 -0.67
C ASP A 352 -8.23 17.13 -1.40
N ALA A 353 -8.35 18.22 -2.15
CA ALA A 353 -7.20 18.93 -2.67
C ALA A 353 -6.45 19.71 -1.57
N TRP A 354 -7.12 20.06 -0.46
CA TRP A 354 -6.52 20.67 0.72
C TRP A 354 -6.06 19.58 1.70
N VAL A 355 -4.74 19.37 1.78
CA VAL A 355 -4.13 18.38 2.67
C VAL A 355 -3.65 19.06 3.96
N PRO A 356 -4.33 18.86 5.11
CA PRO A 356 -3.81 19.26 6.41
C PRO A 356 -2.65 18.34 6.77
N THR A 357 -1.58 18.90 7.32
CA THR A 357 -0.37 18.13 7.63
C THR A 357 0.29 18.62 8.90
N ASP A 358 0.84 17.70 9.69
CA ASP A 358 1.79 18.00 10.78
C ASP A 358 3.26 17.86 10.32
N TYR A 359 3.51 17.57 9.02
CA TYR A 359 4.86 17.31 8.50
C TYR A 359 5.83 18.48 8.71
N PHE A 360 5.38 19.73 8.61
CA PHE A 360 6.26 20.88 8.82
C PHE A 360 6.53 21.17 10.30
N TYR A 361 5.91 20.42 11.23
CA TYR A 361 6.39 20.32 12.60
C TYR A 361 7.52 19.29 12.74
N ILE A 362 7.57 18.27 11.88
CA ILE A 362 8.64 17.26 11.80
C ILE A 362 9.91 17.82 11.14
N SER A 363 9.73 18.58 10.05
CA SER A 363 10.79 19.25 9.27
C SER A 363 10.55 20.77 9.27
N PRO A 364 10.80 21.46 10.40
CA PRO A 364 10.47 22.87 10.55
C PRO A 364 11.36 23.79 9.72
N ASP A 365 12.53 23.35 9.24
CA ASP A 365 13.38 24.11 8.34
C ASP A 365 13.05 23.93 6.84
N TYR A 366 12.09 23.05 6.55
CA TYR A 366 11.53 22.73 5.23
C TYR A 366 12.49 22.02 4.27
N ASP A 367 13.52 21.36 4.77
CA ASP A 367 14.42 20.56 3.94
C ASP A 367 13.89 19.14 3.61
N PHE A 368 12.71 18.80 4.15
CA PHE A 368 12.06 17.49 4.04
C PHE A 368 12.83 16.35 4.70
N SER A 369 13.81 16.65 5.56
CA SER A 369 14.38 15.72 6.52
C SER A 369 13.68 15.84 7.87
N ALA A 370 13.48 14.72 8.54
CA ALA A 370 12.90 14.68 9.86
C ALA A 370 13.93 15.11 10.93
N ASP A 371 13.76 16.35 11.41
CA ASP A 371 14.55 16.94 12.48
C ASP A 371 14.02 16.58 13.88
N LEU A 372 12.72 16.27 13.97
CA LEU A 372 11.98 16.03 15.21
C LEU A 372 11.11 14.78 15.07
N HIS A 373 10.81 14.13 16.19
CA HIS A 373 9.86 13.02 16.23
C HIS A 373 8.51 13.54 16.71
N VAL A 374 7.61 13.83 15.77
CA VAL A 374 6.30 14.45 16.08
C VAL A 374 5.17 13.44 15.92
N ALA A 375 4.26 13.43 16.89
CA ALA A 375 2.96 12.79 16.78
C ALA A 375 1.91 13.60 17.55
N ARG A 376 0.64 13.39 17.22
CA ARG A 376 -0.49 14.12 17.83
C ARG A 376 -1.35 13.19 18.68
N ILE A 377 -1.72 13.64 19.87
CA ILE A 377 -2.81 13.09 20.67
C ILE A 377 -4.01 14.02 20.43
N PRO A 378 -4.92 13.69 19.48
CA PRO A 378 -6.01 14.57 19.08
C PRO A 378 -7.16 14.46 20.10
N VAL A 379 -7.09 15.30 21.13
CA VAL A 379 -8.08 15.35 22.21
C VAL A 379 -8.55 16.77 22.42
N ASP A 380 -9.83 16.94 22.69
CA ASP A 380 -10.48 18.23 22.95
C ASP A 380 -10.73 18.49 24.45
N THR A 381 -10.70 17.41 25.25
CA THR A 381 -11.17 17.42 26.64
C THR A 381 -10.23 16.65 27.58
N PRO A 382 -10.15 17.04 28.86
CA PRO A 382 -9.41 16.30 29.88
C PRO A 382 -9.81 14.82 29.98
N GLU A 383 -11.09 14.49 29.80
CA GLU A 383 -11.59 13.11 29.89
C GLU A 383 -11.04 12.23 28.76
N GLN A 384 -10.99 12.74 27.52
CA GLN A 384 -10.37 12.02 26.40
C GLN A 384 -8.87 11.83 26.61
N LEU A 385 -8.18 12.86 27.13
CA LEU A 385 -6.77 12.79 27.45
C LEU A 385 -6.47 11.71 28.51
N GLU A 386 -7.24 11.67 29.60
CA GLU A 386 -7.08 10.64 30.63
C GLU A 386 -7.36 9.24 30.08
N THR A 387 -8.38 9.09 29.22
CA THR A 387 -8.69 7.81 28.55
C THR A 387 -7.50 7.34 27.69
N TYR A 388 -6.89 8.26 26.95
CA TYR A 388 -5.69 7.95 26.16
C TYR A 388 -4.49 7.57 27.04
N ILE A 389 -4.25 8.31 28.13
CA ILE A 389 -3.15 8.03 29.08
C ILE A 389 -3.32 6.65 29.74
N ASP A 390 -4.56 6.24 30.03
CA ASP A 390 -4.85 4.91 30.57
C ASP A 390 -4.45 3.81 29.58
N LYS A 391 -4.76 3.98 28.28
CA LYS A 391 -4.29 3.05 27.23
C LYS A 391 -2.77 3.04 27.12
N LEU A 392 -2.12 4.20 27.16
CA LEU A 392 -0.66 4.28 27.11
C LEU A 392 0.01 3.50 28.27
N LEU A 393 -0.54 3.61 29.47
CA LEU A 393 -0.09 2.83 30.65
C LEU A 393 -0.32 1.34 30.48
N GLN A 394 -1.49 0.95 29.97
CA GLN A 394 -1.80 -0.44 29.69
C GLN A 394 -0.81 -1.04 28.68
N TRP A 395 -0.46 -0.29 27.62
CA TRP A 395 0.50 -0.73 26.61
C TRP A 395 1.87 -0.95 27.24
N LYS A 396 2.33 0.05 27.99
CA LYS A 396 3.61 0.00 28.70
C LYS A 396 3.67 -1.21 29.63
N ASN A 397 2.62 -1.45 30.42
CA ASN A 397 2.56 -2.58 31.36
C ASN A 397 2.58 -3.92 30.63
N ALA A 398 1.87 -4.05 29.52
CA ALA A 398 1.85 -5.27 28.71
C ALA A 398 3.21 -5.55 28.07
N LEU A 399 3.90 -4.50 27.59
CA LEU A 399 5.26 -4.62 27.05
C LEU A 399 6.28 -5.00 28.14
N ASP A 400 6.21 -4.36 29.31
CA ASP A 400 7.11 -4.62 30.44
C ASP A 400 6.90 -6.04 31.02
N SER A 401 5.67 -6.56 30.93
CA SER A 401 5.29 -7.91 31.37
C SER A 401 5.48 -8.98 30.29
N ASP A 402 5.94 -8.59 29.09
CA ASP A 402 6.15 -9.45 27.91
C ASP A 402 4.89 -10.27 27.54
N GLU A 403 3.72 -9.62 27.53
CA GLU A 403 2.47 -10.29 27.17
C GLU A 403 2.47 -10.73 25.69
N ASP A 404 2.07 -11.98 25.42
CA ASP A 404 2.18 -12.56 24.08
C ASP A 404 1.48 -11.75 22.98
N TRP A 405 0.35 -11.10 23.30
CA TRP A 405 -0.45 -10.37 22.32
C TRP A 405 0.28 -9.15 21.75
N VAL A 406 1.18 -8.50 22.52
CA VAL A 406 1.92 -7.33 22.00
C VAL A 406 2.83 -7.71 20.83
N ARG A 407 3.27 -8.98 20.73
CA ARG A 407 4.12 -9.50 19.66
C ARG A 407 3.34 -10.13 18.50
N LYS A 408 2.02 -9.96 18.47
CA LYS A 408 1.18 -10.40 17.36
C LYS A 408 0.94 -9.26 16.37
N LEU A 409 0.85 -9.62 15.08
CA LEU A 409 0.44 -8.73 14.01
C LEU A 409 -0.68 -9.39 13.22
N TYR A 410 -1.86 -8.77 13.18
CA TYR A 410 -2.95 -9.23 12.31
C TYR A 410 -3.10 -8.29 11.12
N ALA A 411 -3.18 -8.86 9.91
CA ALA A 411 -3.26 -8.10 8.67
C ALA A 411 -4.54 -8.43 7.91
N PHE A 412 -5.42 -7.44 7.76
CA PHE A 412 -6.64 -7.50 6.95
C PHE A 412 -6.37 -6.86 5.60
N ALA A 413 -6.48 -7.63 4.52
CA ALA A 413 -6.14 -7.14 3.20
C ALA A 413 -6.87 -7.91 2.08
N GLY A 414 -7.11 -7.22 0.96
CA GLY A 414 -7.85 -7.78 -0.18
C GLY A 414 -7.53 -7.07 -1.48
N ALA A 415 -8.56 -6.83 -2.29
CA ALA A 415 -8.46 -6.17 -3.60
C ALA A 415 -9.08 -4.75 -3.57
N PRO A 416 -8.40 -3.73 -2.99
CA PRO A 416 -8.95 -2.38 -2.84
C PRO A 416 -9.22 -1.63 -4.15
N PHE A 417 -8.91 -2.22 -5.30
CA PHE A 417 -9.25 -1.64 -6.61
C PHE A 417 -9.91 -2.66 -7.54
N PHE A 418 -10.55 -3.69 -6.97
CA PHE A 418 -11.23 -4.75 -7.73
C PHE A 418 -10.32 -5.49 -8.73
N THR A 419 -9.00 -5.45 -8.54
CA THR A 419 -8.04 -6.09 -9.45
C THR A 419 -7.80 -7.55 -9.05
N LEU A 420 -7.49 -8.38 -10.04
CA LEU A 420 -7.16 -9.80 -9.86
C LEU A 420 -5.84 -10.04 -9.09
N TYR A 421 -5.11 -8.98 -8.75
CA TYR A 421 -3.78 -9.06 -8.16
C TYR A 421 -3.78 -8.88 -6.63
N PHE A 422 -4.97 -8.74 -6.02
CA PHE A 422 -5.16 -8.67 -4.55
C PHE A 422 -4.11 -7.82 -3.87
N VAL A 423 -3.98 -6.58 -4.31
CA VAL A 423 -2.72 -5.89 -4.03
C VAL A 423 -2.55 -5.56 -2.55
N GLY A 424 -3.64 -5.46 -1.80
CA GLY A 424 -3.54 -5.42 -0.35
C GLY A 424 -2.81 -6.65 0.20
N GLU A 425 -3.26 -7.84 -0.17
CA GLU A 425 -2.62 -9.09 0.26
C GLU A 425 -1.18 -9.20 -0.24
N SER A 426 -0.93 -8.73 -1.46
CA SER A 426 0.40 -8.75 -2.05
C SER A 426 1.38 -7.81 -1.34
N LEU A 427 0.94 -6.64 -0.86
CA LEU A 427 1.77 -5.78 -0.01
C LEU A 427 2.12 -6.48 1.31
N VAL A 428 1.13 -7.05 2.00
CA VAL A 428 1.36 -7.79 3.26
C VAL A 428 2.35 -8.94 3.05
N ASN A 429 2.18 -9.71 1.97
CA ASN A 429 3.11 -10.79 1.64
C ASN A 429 4.50 -10.24 1.28
N ASN A 430 4.60 -9.08 0.63
CA ASN A 430 5.88 -8.47 0.28
C ASN A 430 6.65 -8.03 1.55
N ILE A 431 5.99 -7.35 2.49
CA ILE A 431 6.57 -6.98 3.80
C ILE A 431 7.02 -8.24 4.58
N ALA A 432 6.20 -9.30 4.57
CA ALA A 432 6.55 -10.57 5.21
C ALA A 432 7.77 -11.24 4.56
N ASN A 433 7.79 -11.32 3.22
CA ASN A 433 8.86 -12.00 2.46
C ASN A 433 10.20 -11.26 2.56
N ASP A 434 10.19 -9.94 2.71
CA ASP A 434 11.41 -9.14 2.91
C ASP A 434 11.94 -9.21 4.36
N GLY A 435 11.21 -9.90 5.24
CA GLY A 435 11.56 -10.14 6.63
C GLY A 435 11.20 -8.97 7.57
N TYR A 436 10.37 -8.02 7.12
CA TYR A 436 10.08 -6.79 7.86
C TYR A 436 9.06 -6.95 8.99
N PHE A 437 8.34 -8.07 9.03
CA PHE A 437 7.61 -8.46 10.25
C PHE A 437 8.54 -9.06 11.32
N GLY A 438 9.81 -9.32 11.00
CA GLY A 438 10.78 -9.89 11.93
C GLY A 438 10.28 -11.19 12.57
N ASN A 439 10.32 -11.23 13.90
CA ASN A 439 9.87 -12.35 14.72
C ASN A 439 8.47 -12.15 15.33
N LEU A 440 7.63 -11.27 14.76
CA LEU A 440 6.23 -11.17 15.14
C LEU A 440 5.46 -12.43 14.73
N THR A 441 4.45 -12.77 15.50
CA THR A 441 3.48 -13.81 15.13
C THR A 441 2.42 -13.17 14.24
N VAL A 442 2.37 -13.58 12.96
CA VAL A 442 1.50 -12.96 11.95
C VAL A 442 0.27 -13.81 11.69
N LYS A 443 -0.92 -13.20 11.72
CA LYS A 443 -2.17 -13.79 11.21
C LYS A 443 -2.70 -12.97 10.03
N LYS A 444 -3.05 -13.65 8.95
CA LYS A 444 -3.50 -13.01 7.70
C LYS A 444 -4.99 -13.26 7.51
N PHE A 445 -5.74 -12.17 7.45
CA PHE A 445 -7.17 -12.15 7.15
C PHE A 445 -7.33 -11.66 5.71
N PHE A 446 -7.09 -12.57 4.78
CA PHE A 446 -7.08 -12.29 3.35
C PHE A 446 -8.44 -12.55 2.72
N GLU A 447 -8.77 -11.75 1.70
CA GLU A 447 -9.94 -11.94 0.85
C GLU A 447 -9.88 -13.30 0.16
N THR A 448 -8.72 -13.67 -0.40
CA THR A 448 -8.52 -14.95 -1.08
C THR A 448 -8.74 -16.18 -0.19
N ASP A 449 -8.57 -16.02 1.12
CA ASP A 449 -8.76 -17.07 2.13
C ASP A 449 -10.20 -17.11 2.70
N GLY A 450 -11.05 -16.14 2.33
CA GLY A 450 -12.40 -15.96 2.86
C GLY A 450 -12.44 -15.34 4.26
N ASN A 451 -11.33 -14.75 4.72
CA ASN A 451 -11.15 -14.31 6.10
C ASN A 451 -11.20 -12.77 6.25
N TYR A 452 -11.17 -12.01 5.15
CA TYR A 452 -11.37 -10.56 5.20
C TYR A 452 -12.87 -10.22 5.24
N THR A 453 -13.47 -10.26 6.43
CA THR A 453 -14.90 -9.97 6.62
C THR A 453 -15.12 -9.00 7.77
N VAL A 454 -16.27 -8.32 7.76
CA VAL A 454 -16.75 -7.46 8.87
C VAL A 454 -16.73 -8.25 10.19
N TRP A 455 -17.20 -9.50 10.15
CA TRP A 455 -17.31 -10.35 11.33
C TRP A 455 -15.94 -10.71 11.93
N GLU A 456 -14.97 -11.08 11.09
CA GLU A 456 -13.62 -11.40 11.56
C GLU A 456 -12.93 -10.17 12.16
N LEU A 457 -13.08 -8.99 11.53
CA LEU A 457 -12.51 -7.76 12.07
C LEU A 457 -13.14 -7.39 13.42
N HIS A 458 -14.47 -7.44 13.53
CA HIS A 458 -15.18 -7.19 14.79
C HIS A 458 -14.73 -8.16 15.89
N ASN A 459 -14.58 -9.44 15.58
CA ASN A 459 -14.08 -10.43 16.54
C ASN A 459 -12.65 -10.13 17.00
N VAL A 460 -11.77 -9.69 16.10
CA VAL A 460 -10.42 -9.26 16.45
C VAL A 460 -10.48 -8.11 17.45
N PHE A 461 -11.26 -7.05 17.18
CA PHE A 461 -11.40 -5.93 18.10
C PHE A 461 -11.96 -6.33 19.48
N ILE A 462 -12.97 -7.21 19.51
CA ILE A 462 -13.68 -7.55 20.76
C ILE A 462 -12.95 -8.63 21.57
N ARG A 463 -12.25 -9.57 20.92
CA ARG A 463 -11.81 -10.82 21.57
C ARG A 463 -10.31 -11.11 21.52
N ASP A 464 -9.60 -10.63 20.50
CA ASP A 464 -8.22 -11.05 20.22
C ASP A 464 -7.43 -9.93 19.53
N LEU A 465 -7.50 -8.72 20.08
CA LEU A 465 -6.84 -7.56 19.48
C LEU A 465 -5.31 -7.73 19.63
N PRO A 466 -4.55 -7.71 18.51
CA PRO A 466 -3.10 -7.91 18.52
C PRO A 466 -2.37 -6.62 18.93
N GLY A 467 -1.06 -6.71 19.17
CA GLY A 467 -0.22 -5.53 19.39
C GLY A 467 -0.12 -4.62 18.17
N ILE A 468 -0.19 -5.20 16.96
CA ILE A 468 -0.22 -4.46 15.70
C ILE A 468 -1.38 -4.95 14.85
N LEU A 469 -2.27 -4.04 14.46
CA LEU A 469 -3.38 -4.30 13.55
C LEU A 469 -3.15 -3.52 12.27
N MET A 470 -2.92 -4.25 11.18
CA MET A 470 -2.78 -3.68 9.84
C MET A 470 -4.10 -3.87 9.07
N VAL A 471 -4.69 -2.78 8.58
CA VAL A 471 -5.94 -2.83 7.80
C VAL A 471 -5.77 -2.08 6.48
N MET A 472 -5.84 -2.82 5.38
CA MET A 472 -5.80 -2.26 4.02
C MET A 472 -7.21 -2.23 3.44
N SER A 473 -7.78 -1.05 3.34
CA SER A 473 -9.19 -0.86 3.01
C SER A 473 -9.41 0.42 2.21
N HIS A 474 -10.63 0.65 1.75
CA HIS A 474 -11.08 2.02 1.53
C HIS A 474 -11.30 2.68 2.91
N GLY A 475 -11.30 4.00 2.93
CA GLY A 475 -11.64 4.76 4.13
C GLY A 475 -12.58 5.88 3.75
N THR A 476 -13.45 6.24 4.69
CA THR A 476 -14.08 7.55 4.77
C THR A 476 -13.57 8.22 6.04
N TYR A 477 -13.87 9.50 6.19
CA TYR A 477 -13.67 10.19 7.47
C TYR A 477 -14.19 9.41 8.69
N THR A 478 -15.31 8.69 8.58
CA THR A 478 -15.96 8.00 9.72
C THR A 478 -15.81 6.48 9.77
N GLY A 479 -15.11 5.84 8.83
CA GLY A 479 -15.10 4.38 8.79
C GLY A 479 -14.13 3.76 7.79
N LEU A 480 -13.88 2.47 7.97
CA LEU A 480 -13.14 1.64 7.04
C LEU A 480 -14.10 0.78 6.23
N TRP A 481 -13.82 0.66 4.93
CA TRP A 481 -14.71 0.00 3.98
C TRP A 481 -13.96 -1.00 3.13
N LYS A 482 -14.55 -2.15 2.89
CA LYS A 482 -13.98 -3.20 2.06
C LYS A 482 -14.66 -3.21 0.70
N ALA A 483 -13.88 -3.21 -0.38
CA ALA A 483 -14.37 -3.52 -1.71
C ALA A 483 -14.70 -5.01 -1.85
N ASN A 484 -15.89 -5.34 -2.34
CA ASN A 484 -16.32 -6.71 -2.58
C ASN A 484 -15.79 -7.21 -3.93
N PHE A 485 -14.79 -8.10 -3.86
CA PHE A 485 -14.16 -8.67 -5.04
C PHE A 485 -15.18 -9.43 -5.91
N GLY A 486 -15.20 -9.15 -7.23
CA GLY A 486 -16.13 -9.76 -8.18
C GLY A 486 -17.51 -9.09 -8.31
N SER A 487 -17.77 -8.01 -7.57
CA SER A 487 -19.05 -7.30 -7.57
C SER A 487 -19.03 -5.84 -8.10
N PRO A 488 -18.20 -5.45 -9.09
CA PRO A 488 -18.04 -4.04 -9.49
C PRO A 488 -19.29 -3.39 -10.11
N PHE A 489 -20.36 -4.17 -10.39
CA PHE A 489 -21.59 -3.68 -11.04
C PHE A 489 -22.89 -3.98 -10.26
N VAL A 490 -22.79 -4.29 -8.96
CA VAL A 490 -23.96 -4.63 -8.12
C VAL A 490 -24.13 -3.59 -7.01
N THR A 491 -25.36 -3.41 -6.53
CA THR A 491 -25.77 -2.42 -5.50
C THR A 491 -25.09 -2.56 -4.12
N ASN A 492 -24.18 -3.53 -3.93
CA ASN A 492 -23.44 -3.80 -2.69
C ASN A 492 -21.93 -3.97 -2.97
N ALA A 493 -21.32 -3.03 -3.70
CA ALA A 493 -19.90 -3.10 -4.07
C ALA A 493 -18.94 -2.95 -2.88
N TYR A 494 -19.44 -2.50 -1.71
CA TYR A 494 -18.64 -2.26 -0.52
C TYR A 494 -19.35 -2.72 0.75
N ASP A 495 -18.56 -3.22 1.71
CA ASP A 495 -19.00 -3.54 3.07
C ASP A 495 -18.35 -2.56 4.06
N GLU A 496 -19.14 -1.95 4.96
CA GLU A 496 -18.59 -1.20 6.09
C GLU A 496 -17.94 -2.18 7.06
N LEU A 497 -16.62 -2.10 7.21
CA LEU A 497 -15.85 -2.98 8.08
C LEU A 497 -15.95 -2.58 9.53
N ILE A 498 -15.84 -1.28 9.79
CA ILE A 498 -15.84 -0.68 11.12
C ILE A 498 -16.08 0.82 10.99
N SER A 499 -16.83 1.40 11.93
CA SER A 499 -17.14 2.83 11.97
C SER A 499 -16.69 3.47 13.29
N THR A 500 -16.65 4.80 13.32
CA THR A 500 -16.43 5.59 14.56
C THR A 500 -17.42 5.19 15.67
N SER A 501 -18.68 4.93 15.33
CA SER A 501 -19.69 4.47 16.28
C SER A 501 -19.36 3.13 16.94
N PHE A 502 -18.76 2.19 16.19
CA PHE A 502 -18.32 0.91 16.75
C PHE A 502 -17.16 1.16 17.72
N LEU A 503 -16.18 1.98 17.34
CA LEU A 503 -15.01 2.29 18.17
C LEU A 503 -15.39 3.00 19.47
N GLN A 504 -16.31 3.96 19.43
CA GLN A 504 -16.77 4.67 20.62
C GLN A 504 -17.52 3.77 21.62
N ASN A 505 -18.05 2.63 21.18
CA ASN A 505 -18.69 1.63 22.03
C ASN A 505 -17.79 0.41 22.28
N LEU A 506 -16.53 0.45 21.83
CA LEU A 506 -15.61 -0.66 21.95
C LEU A 506 -15.11 -0.77 23.38
N ASN A 507 -15.42 -1.91 24.01
CA ASN A 507 -14.84 -2.31 25.28
C ASN A 507 -13.95 -3.54 25.03
N SER A 508 -12.67 -3.29 24.76
CA SER A 508 -11.66 -4.32 24.57
C SER A 508 -10.65 -4.30 25.71
N THR A 509 -10.17 -5.49 26.08
CA THR A 509 -9.15 -5.63 27.14
C THR A 509 -7.72 -5.50 26.63
N ASN A 510 -7.53 -5.50 25.32
CA ASN A 510 -6.26 -5.23 24.66
C ASN A 510 -6.37 -3.92 23.87
N ILE A 511 -5.22 -3.37 23.51
CA ILE A 511 -5.06 -2.16 22.70
C ILE A 511 -4.03 -2.43 21.62
N THR A 512 -4.02 -1.66 20.54
CA THR A 512 -3.14 -1.93 19.39
C THR A 512 -2.46 -0.68 18.87
N VAL A 513 -1.34 -0.85 18.18
CA VAL A 513 -0.90 0.11 17.17
C VAL A 513 -1.65 -0.22 15.88
N MET A 514 -2.40 0.74 15.35
CA MET A 514 -3.12 0.59 14.09
C MET A 514 -2.28 1.17 12.95
N VAL A 515 -2.10 0.38 11.89
CA VAL A 515 -1.45 0.82 10.66
C VAL A 515 -2.45 0.63 9.52
N THR A 516 -2.95 1.73 8.98
CA THR A 516 -3.99 1.68 7.96
C THR A 516 -3.52 2.29 6.65
N ILE A 517 -4.05 1.75 5.55
CA ILE A 517 -4.04 2.40 4.25
C ILE A 517 -5.51 2.59 3.92
N ALA A 518 -6.02 3.78 4.19
CA ALA A 518 -7.43 4.12 4.08
C ALA A 518 -7.62 5.64 3.99
N CYS A 519 -8.25 6.10 2.91
CA CYS A 519 -8.54 7.51 2.64
C CYS A 519 -9.27 8.18 3.80
N GLU A 520 -8.92 9.44 4.09
CA GLU A 520 -9.58 10.33 5.05
C GLU A 520 -9.70 9.81 6.49
N SER A 521 -9.26 8.59 6.77
CA SER A 521 -9.47 7.94 8.07
C SER A 521 -8.77 8.69 9.21
N ALA A 522 -7.74 9.48 8.90
CA ALA A 522 -7.07 10.37 9.82
C ALA A 522 -7.27 11.86 9.48
N GLY A 523 -8.36 12.23 8.81
CA GLY A 523 -8.71 13.62 8.50
C GLY A 523 -9.19 14.38 9.73
N PHE A 524 -8.27 14.71 10.63
CA PHE A 524 -8.50 15.32 11.95
C PHE A 524 -8.99 16.76 11.96
N ASP A 525 -9.25 17.35 10.79
CA ASP A 525 -9.80 18.71 10.63
C ASP A 525 -11.19 18.72 10.00
N ILE A 526 -11.70 17.55 9.59
CA ILE A 526 -12.94 17.44 8.82
C ILE A 526 -14.16 17.72 9.72
N GLY A 527 -14.10 17.37 11.00
CA GLY A 527 -15.17 17.64 11.96
C GLY A 527 -15.41 19.13 12.16
N GLU A 528 -14.33 19.90 12.22
CA GLU A 528 -14.27 21.35 12.33
C GLU A 528 -14.73 22.01 11.03
N TYR A 529 -14.27 21.52 9.87
CA TYR A 529 -14.74 21.99 8.56
C TYR A 529 -16.27 21.87 8.41
N TYR A 530 -16.87 20.77 8.88
CA TYR A 530 -18.32 20.60 8.85
C TYR A 530 -19.04 21.26 10.05
N GLY A 531 -18.32 21.87 10.98
CA GLY A 531 -18.87 22.55 12.15
C GLY A 531 -19.68 21.63 13.07
N ASN A 532 -19.33 20.34 13.11
CA ASN A 532 -20.06 19.33 13.87
C ASN A 532 -19.23 18.63 14.95
N ASN A 533 -17.93 18.96 15.05
CA ASN A 533 -16.97 18.41 16.00
C ASN A 533 -17.06 16.88 16.13
N SER A 534 -17.38 16.23 15.01
CA SER A 534 -17.30 14.78 14.91
C SER A 534 -15.83 14.37 14.98
N LEU A 535 -15.58 13.11 15.32
CA LEU A 535 -14.24 12.54 15.30
C LEU A 535 -14.02 11.82 13.97
N SER A 536 -12.83 11.94 13.40
CA SER A 536 -12.36 11.01 12.37
C SER A 536 -12.27 9.60 12.93
N PHE A 537 -12.17 8.61 12.04
CA PHE A 537 -11.96 7.22 12.41
C PHE A 537 -10.75 7.04 13.33
N ALA A 538 -9.62 7.69 12.99
CA ALA A 538 -8.39 7.64 13.74
C ALA A 538 -8.53 8.32 15.11
N GLU A 539 -9.17 9.49 15.18
CA GLU A 539 -9.46 10.15 16.47
C GLU A 539 -10.33 9.28 17.37
N ALA A 540 -11.42 8.72 16.83
CA ALA A 540 -12.27 7.78 17.55
C ALA A 540 -11.50 6.54 18.04
N ALA A 541 -10.53 6.04 17.27
CA ALA A 541 -9.67 4.93 17.67
C ALA A 541 -8.72 5.32 18.81
N ILE A 542 -8.23 6.58 18.83
CA ILE A 542 -7.31 7.10 19.84
C ILE A 542 -8.03 7.48 21.14
N VAL A 543 -9.26 7.98 21.09
CA VAL A 543 -9.98 8.44 22.31
C VAL A 543 -10.97 7.42 22.90
N SER A 544 -11.20 6.28 22.23
CA SER A 544 -12.00 5.19 22.79
C SER A 544 -11.27 4.44 23.92
N GLU A 545 -12.01 3.81 24.84
CA GLU A 545 -11.44 3.01 25.94
C GLU A 545 -10.63 1.81 25.42
N GLY A 546 -11.10 1.17 24.35
CA GLY A 546 -10.35 0.17 23.58
C GLY A 546 -9.66 0.76 22.35
N GLY A 547 -9.24 -0.10 21.42
CA GLY A 547 -8.78 0.34 20.09
C GLY A 547 -7.30 0.71 20.06
N ALA A 548 -6.98 1.90 19.56
CA ALA A 548 -5.62 2.29 19.20
C ALA A 548 -4.90 3.04 20.33
N VAL A 549 -3.64 2.69 20.60
CA VAL A 549 -2.69 3.52 21.38
C VAL A 549 -1.82 4.39 20.46
N ALA A 550 -1.70 3.99 19.20
CA ALA A 550 -1.16 4.82 18.13
C ALA A 550 -1.80 4.46 16.79
N TYR A 551 -1.85 5.40 15.86
CA TYR A 551 -2.51 5.25 14.56
C TYR A 551 -1.67 5.89 13.46
N LEU A 552 -1.24 5.09 12.48
CA LEU A 552 -0.68 5.56 11.21
C LEU A 552 -1.75 5.49 10.13
N GLY A 553 -2.05 6.62 9.49
CA GLY A 553 -2.96 6.66 8.35
C GLY A 553 -2.89 7.95 7.58
N ASN A 554 -3.97 8.28 6.87
CA ASN A 554 -3.97 9.36 5.87
C ASN A 554 -5.06 10.40 6.14
N THR A 555 -4.73 11.68 5.95
CA THR A 555 -5.64 12.81 6.23
C THR A 555 -6.68 13.07 5.14
N ARG A 556 -6.45 12.60 3.91
CA ARG A 556 -7.32 12.81 2.74
C ARG A 556 -7.39 11.57 1.85
N ILE A 557 -8.07 11.67 0.71
CA ILE A 557 -8.01 10.64 -0.34
C ILE A 557 -6.57 10.37 -0.74
N SER A 558 -6.08 9.17 -0.45
CA SER A 558 -4.72 8.75 -0.75
C SER A 558 -4.65 7.97 -2.06
N PHE A 559 -3.45 7.90 -2.61
CA PHE A 559 -3.19 7.14 -3.82
C PHE A 559 -2.55 5.79 -3.53
N GLY A 560 -2.85 4.83 -4.40
CA GLY A 560 -2.08 3.61 -4.58
C GLY A 560 -1.63 3.49 -6.03
N SER A 561 -0.60 2.69 -6.30
CA SER A 561 -0.23 2.33 -7.67
C SER A 561 0.51 1.00 -7.68
N TYR A 562 0.52 0.37 -8.85
CA TYR A 562 0.96 -1.00 -9.03
C TYR A 562 1.94 -1.13 -10.15
N SER A 563 3.17 -1.45 -9.80
CA SER A 563 4.10 -1.95 -10.80
C SER A 563 4.77 -3.20 -10.35
N PHE A 564 4.41 -4.25 -11.05
CA PHE A 564 4.87 -5.58 -10.79
C PHE A 564 5.12 -6.32 -12.09
N TYR A 565 5.86 -7.40 -11.98
CA TYR A 565 6.00 -8.39 -13.02
C TYR A 565 5.93 -9.78 -12.40
N LEU A 566 5.84 -10.79 -13.25
CA LEU A 566 5.92 -12.18 -12.82
C LEU A 566 7.32 -12.72 -13.12
N ASP A 567 8.00 -13.22 -12.10
CA ASP A 567 9.27 -13.96 -12.22
C ASP A 567 9.02 -15.42 -11.83
N ASP A 568 9.01 -16.34 -12.80
CA ASP A 568 8.65 -17.76 -12.60
C ASP A 568 7.30 -17.95 -11.86
N GLY A 569 6.30 -17.16 -12.26
CA GLY A 569 4.95 -17.17 -11.65
C GLY A 569 4.85 -16.50 -10.27
N LYS A 570 5.93 -15.90 -9.76
CA LYS A 570 5.92 -15.11 -8.52
C LYS A 570 5.70 -13.64 -8.83
N LEU A 571 4.79 -13.00 -8.06
CA LEU A 571 4.58 -11.57 -8.14
C LEU A 571 5.77 -10.82 -7.56
N MET A 572 6.42 -10.01 -8.40
CA MET A 572 7.58 -9.19 -8.03
C MET A 572 7.21 -7.72 -8.14
N PHE A 573 7.34 -6.99 -7.04
CA PHE A 573 7.16 -5.54 -7.02
C PHE A 573 8.43 -4.84 -7.47
N LEU A 574 8.29 -3.84 -8.35
CA LEU A 574 9.41 -2.96 -8.72
C LEU A 574 9.61 -1.86 -7.66
N THR A 575 8.50 -1.27 -7.23
CA THR A 575 8.44 -0.21 -6.22
C THR A 575 7.14 -0.29 -5.44
N GLN A 576 7.12 0.30 -4.24
CA GLN A 576 5.90 0.55 -3.46
C GLN A 576 5.71 2.08 -3.35
N PRO A 577 5.02 2.73 -4.29
CA PRO A 577 4.78 4.17 -4.24
C PRO A 577 3.57 4.52 -3.35
N TYR A 578 3.44 5.81 -3.03
CA TYR A 578 2.26 6.41 -2.37
C TYR A 578 1.99 5.82 -0.97
N ALA A 579 0.72 5.74 -0.54
CA ALA A 579 0.38 5.27 0.81
C ALA A 579 0.90 3.85 1.11
N GLN A 580 0.98 2.98 0.08
CA GLN A 580 1.56 1.64 0.21
C GLN A 580 3.05 1.68 0.54
N GLY A 581 3.77 2.64 -0.06
CA GLY A 581 5.18 2.89 0.23
C GLY A 581 5.43 3.35 1.66
N ILE A 582 4.60 4.26 2.18
CA ILE A 582 4.71 4.73 3.57
C ILE A 582 4.62 3.54 4.55
N VAL A 583 3.62 2.67 4.39
CA VAL A 583 3.48 1.50 5.26
C VAL A 583 4.58 0.46 5.05
N TYR A 584 5.00 0.21 3.81
CA TYR A 584 6.12 -0.68 3.53
C TYR A 584 7.40 -0.21 4.24
N TYR A 585 7.73 1.08 4.12
CA TYR A 585 8.91 1.65 4.76
C TYR A 585 8.76 1.75 6.28
N PHE A 586 7.56 1.93 6.82
CA PHE A 586 7.31 1.84 8.27
C PHE A 586 7.79 0.51 8.85
N PHE A 587 7.38 -0.60 8.25
CA PHE A 587 7.82 -1.91 8.69
C PHE A 587 9.29 -2.19 8.38
N GLU A 588 9.83 -1.69 7.26
CA GLU A 588 11.26 -1.81 6.97
C GLU A 588 12.11 -1.12 8.04
N THR A 589 11.78 0.12 8.39
CA THR A 589 12.47 0.93 9.39
C THR A 589 12.40 0.26 10.76
N TYR A 590 11.19 -0.18 11.17
CA TYR A 590 10.97 -0.91 12.41
C TYR A 590 11.85 -2.19 12.49
N ALA A 591 11.89 -2.98 11.42
CA ALA A 591 12.68 -4.20 11.35
C ALA A 591 14.19 -3.96 11.37
N ASN A 592 14.65 -2.79 10.94
CA ASN A 592 16.05 -2.39 10.93
C ASN A 592 16.55 -1.84 12.28
N GLY A 593 15.68 -1.72 13.28
CA GLY A 593 16.08 -1.56 14.68
C GLY A 593 15.47 -0.38 15.42
N THR A 594 14.65 0.47 14.78
CA THR A 594 13.92 1.54 15.47
C THR A 594 12.71 0.94 16.17
N ASN A 595 12.66 0.97 17.50
CA ASN A 595 11.52 0.42 18.25
C ASN A 595 10.78 1.50 19.05
N ILE A 596 10.92 2.77 18.67
CA ILE A 596 10.15 3.90 19.19
C ILE A 596 9.35 4.47 18.03
N ILE A 597 8.03 4.63 18.19
CA ILE A 597 7.15 4.85 17.04
C ILE A 597 7.42 6.17 16.30
N GLY A 598 7.75 7.24 17.03
CA GLY A 598 8.09 8.54 16.44
C GLY A 598 9.39 8.51 15.66
N GLU A 599 10.40 7.77 16.13
CA GLU A 599 11.65 7.53 15.40
C GLU A 599 11.37 6.74 14.12
N THR A 600 10.61 5.64 14.24
CA THR A 600 10.22 4.80 13.10
C THR A 600 9.47 5.63 12.05
N PHE A 601 8.53 6.48 12.46
CA PHE A 601 7.75 7.31 11.53
C PHE A 601 8.60 8.38 10.84
N ALA A 602 9.44 9.09 11.61
CA ALA A 602 10.38 10.08 11.05
C ALA A 602 11.33 9.46 10.02
N GLU A 603 11.98 8.33 10.35
CA GLU A 603 12.90 7.66 9.42
C GLU A 603 12.15 7.04 8.22
N THR A 604 10.88 6.65 8.39
CA THR A 604 10.01 6.22 7.27
C THR A 604 9.81 7.34 6.26
N LEU A 605 9.52 8.56 6.74
CA LEU A 605 9.32 9.72 5.88
C LEU A 605 10.61 10.11 5.16
N ASP A 606 11.74 10.15 5.87
CA ASP A 606 13.06 10.41 5.28
C ASP A 606 13.39 9.38 4.19
N LYS A 607 13.12 8.11 4.47
CA LYS A 607 13.39 7.03 3.53
C LYS A 607 12.45 7.05 2.33
N TYR A 608 11.20 7.42 2.52
CA TYR A 608 10.26 7.59 1.42
C TYR A 608 10.70 8.78 0.54
N TYR A 609 11.01 9.92 1.15
CA TYR A 609 11.55 11.11 0.48
C TYR A 609 12.85 10.82 -0.28
N SER A 610 13.76 10.05 0.31
CA SER A 610 15.02 9.70 -0.36
C SER A 610 14.81 8.80 -1.58
N ASN A 611 13.79 7.95 -1.57
CA ASN A 611 13.49 7.06 -2.68
C ASN A 611 12.65 7.72 -3.79
N PHE A 612 11.72 8.62 -3.43
CA PHE A 612 10.73 9.17 -4.37
C PHE A 612 10.77 10.69 -4.55
N GLY A 613 11.49 11.42 -3.70
CA GLY A 613 11.53 12.89 -3.71
C GLY A 613 10.14 13.54 -3.61
N ILE A 614 10.06 14.81 -4.03
CA ILE A 614 8.81 15.61 -4.05
C ILE A 614 8.49 16.19 -5.43
N GLN A 615 9.22 15.78 -6.48
CA GLN A 615 9.02 16.31 -7.83
C GLN A 615 7.65 15.93 -8.41
N SER A 616 7.12 14.77 -8.01
CA SER A 616 5.73 14.42 -8.25
C SER A 616 4.86 14.95 -7.11
N SER A 617 3.85 15.74 -7.45
CA SER A 617 2.82 16.23 -6.52
C SER A 617 2.14 15.09 -5.74
N TYR A 618 2.03 13.89 -6.33
CA TYR A 618 1.47 12.71 -5.67
C TYR A 618 2.41 12.10 -4.62
N HIS A 619 3.74 12.15 -4.83
CA HIS A 619 4.70 11.73 -3.81
C HIS A 619 4.78 12.77 -2.68
N LEU A 620 4.73 14.06 -3.03
CA LEU A 620 4.60 15.14 -2.04
C LEU A 620 3.31 14.95 -1.20
N ARG A 621 2.16 14.71 -1.84
CA ARG A 621 0.91 14.40 -1.15
C ARG A 621 1.07 13.22 -0.19
N ALA A 622 1.64 12.10 -0.64
CA ALA A 622 1.82 10.91 0.20
C ALA A 622 2.65 11.18 1.48
N ILE A 623 3.63 12.08 1.40
CA ILE A 623 4.42 12.53 2.55
C ILE A 623 3.57 13.41 3.46
N LEU A 624 2.87 14.40 2.90
CA LEU A 624 2.12 15.40 3.68
C LEU A 624 0.82 14.85 4.28
N GLU A 625 0.17 13.88 3.63
CA GLU A 625 -1.07 13.28 4.12
C GLU A 625 -0.84 12.19 5.16
N ALA A 626 0.37 11.63 5.23
CA ALA A 626 0.72 10.61 6.23
C ALA A 626 0.83 11.26 7.61
N ILE A 627 0.09 10.72 8.58
CA ILE A 627 0.09 11.23 9.94
C ILE A 627 0.19 10.11 10.97
N MET A 628 0.83 10.42 12.09
CA MET A 628 0.92 9.55 13.25
C MET A 628 0.15 10.18 14.41
N PHE A 629 -0.87 9.48 14.90
CA PHE A 629 -1.50 9.79 16.19
C PHE A 629 -1.00 8.90 17.31
N GLY A 630 -1.02 9.45 18.52
CA GLY A 630 -0.49 8.86 19.72
C GLY A 630 0.75 9.58 20.23
N ASP A 631 1.52 8.87 21.04
CA ASP A 631 2.71 9.36 21.71
C ASP A 631 3.96 9.00 20.89
N PRO A 632 4.76 9.97 20.44
CA PRO A 632 5.92 9.69 19.61
C PRO A 632 7.02 8.92 20.36
N ALA A 633 7.03 8.92 21.69
CA ALA A 633 7.94 8.13 22.52
C ALA A 633 7.41 6.73 22.86
N LEU A 634 6.24 6.33 22.32
CA LEU A 634 5.70 4.98 22.50
C LEU A 634 6.70 3.93 21.99
N VAL A 635 7.03 2.98 22.86
CA VAL A 635 7.95 1.87 22.55
C VAL A 635 7.18 0.71 21.94
N LEU A 636 7.62 0.25 20.76
CA LEU A 636 7.18 -0.97 20.11
C LEU A 636 7.97 -2.20 20.62
N PRO A 637 7.40 -3.41 20.55
CA PRO A 637 8.13 -4.62 20.91
C PRO A 637 9.39 -4.76 20.05
N LYS A 638 10.51 -5.11 20.66
CA LYS A 638 11.75 -5.30 19.89
C LYS A 638 11.60 -6.49 18.96
N ILE A 639 11.77 -6.24 17.66
CA ILE A 639 11.81 -7.27 16.63
C ILE A 639 13.21 -7.40 16.07
N LYS A 640 13.50 -8.57 15.49
CA LYS A 640 14.73 -8.80 14.74
C LYS A 640 14.38 -9.24 13.33
N ARG A 641 14.86 -8.52 12.33
CA ARG A 641 14.81 -8.97 10.94
C ARG A 641 15.57 -10.28 10.80
N ASP A 642 14.87 -11.32 10.36
CA ASP A 642 15.49 -12.57 9.93
C ASP A 642 15.24 -12.75 8.44
N THR A 643 16.30 -12.65 7.65
CA THR A 643 16.23 -12.88 6.20
C THR A 643 16.37 -14.35 5.83
N ASN A 644 16.69 -15.23 6.79
CA ASN A 644 16.89 -16.66 6.58
C ASN A 644 15.66 -17.50 6.95
N SER A 645 14.70 -16.95 7.69
CA SER A 645 13.46 -17.63 8.05
C SER A 645 12.25 -16.72 7.89
N ALA A 646 11.20 -17.23 7.26
CA ALA A 646 9.91 -16.56 7.20
C ALA A 646 9.34 -16.32 8.62
N PRO A 647 8.55 -15.26 8.83
CA PRO A 647 7.88 -15.04 10.11
C PRO A 647 6.96 -16.22 10.46
N THR A 648 6.67 -16.39 11.75
CA THR A 648 5.69 -17.38 12.19
C THR A 648 4.32 -16.94 11.70
N VAL A 649 3.73 -17.70 10.78
CA VAL A 649 2.38 -17.46 10.27
C VAL A 649 1.41 -18.42 10.95
N GLU A 650 0.48 -17.87 11.74
CA GLU A 650 -0.64 -18.62 12.28
C GLU A 650 -1.75 -18.74 11.24
N SER A 651 -2.39 -19.91 11.19
CA SER A 651 -3.64 -20.04 10.44
C SER A 651 -4.70 -19.16 11.10
N ALA A 652 -5.37 -18.32 10.32
CA ALA A 652 -6.70 -17.89 10.66
C ALA A 652 -7.63 -19.10 10.47
N GLU A 653 -7.65 -20.00 11.46
CA GLU A 653 -8.74 -20.97 11.61
C GLU A 653 -10.00 -20.13 11.75
N SER A 654 -10.81 -20.03 10.69
CA SER A 654 -12.08 -19.33 10.75
C SER A 654 -12.90 -20.00 11.85
N TRP A 655 -13.32 -19.21 12.83
CA TRP A 655 -14.14 -19.71 13.91
C TRP A 655 -15.50 -20.03 13.24
N GLU A 656 -15.78 -21.31 12.99
CA GLU A 656 -17.09 -21.83 12.55
C GLU A 656 -17.55 -21.61 11.08
N HIS A 657 -16.70 -21.77 10.07
CA HIS A 657 -17.20 -22.01 8.70
C HIS A 657 -16.89 -23.43 8.20
N GLU A 658 -17.85 -24.35 8.36
CA GLU A 658 -17.92 -25.63 7.63
C GLU A 658 -18.09 -25.45 6.09
N GLY A 659 -18.14 -24.21 5.60
CA GLY A 659 -18.04 -23.89 4.19
C GLY A 659 -17.28 -22.60 4.02
N LYS A 660 -16.00 -22.68 3.62
CA LYS A 660 -15.33 -21.52 3.03
C LYS A 660 -16.04 -21.21 1.71
N GLU A 661 -16.56 -20.01 1.55
CA GLU A 661 -16.81 -19.49 0.20
C GLU A 661 -15.46 -19.38 -0.47
N ILE A 662 -15.10 -20.42 -1.22
CA ILE A 662 -14.10 -20.26 -2.27
C ILE A 662 -14.76 -19.27 -3.20
N TYR A 663 -14.26 -18.02 -3.20
CA TYR A 663 -14.56 -17.10 -4.28
C TYR A 663 -14.33 -17.89 -5.56
N ARG A 664 -15.43 -18.16 -6.29
CA ARG A 664 -15.29 -18.40 -7.70
C ARG A 664 -14.71 -17.09 -8.21
N LEU A 665 -13.38 -17.05 -8.28
CA LEU A 665 -12.73 -16.37 -9.38
C LEU A 665 -13.47 -16.93 -10.59
N ASP A 666 -14.41 -16.15 -11.12
CA ASP A 666 -14.93 -16.34 -12.45
C ASP A 666 -13.75 -16.07 -13.40
N GLY A 667 -12.76 -16.97 -13.35
CA GLY A 667 -11.68 -17.06 -14.29
C GLY A 667 -12.32 -17.31 -15.63
N SER A 668 -12.34 -16.26 -16.45
CA SER A 668 -12.73 -16.27 -17.85
C SER A 668 -14.00 -17.11 -18.12
N ALA A 669 -15.01 -17.06 -17.26
CA ALA A 669 -16.28 -17.77 -17.45
C ALA A 669 -17.43 -16.80 -17.17
N ALA A 670 -17.75 -15.92 -18.13
CA ALA A 670 -18.87 -14.99 -17.96
C ALA A 670 -20.19 -15.77 -17.95
N ARG A 671 -20.93 -15.75 -16.85
CA ARG A 671 -22.30 -16.25 -16.83
C ARG A 671 -23.23 -15.15 -17.30
N VAL A 672 -23.97 -15.41 -18.37
CA VAL A 672 -24.95 -14.47 -18.93
C VAL A 672 -26.28 -15.18 -19.16
N ASN A 673 -27.37 -14.44 -19.02
CA ASN A 673 -28.71 -14.95 -19.32
C ASN A 673 -28.90 -15.13 -20.84
N GLU A 674 -29.93 -15.88 -21.26
CA GLU A 674 -30.17 -16.23 -22.67
C GLU A 674 -30.34 -15.01 -23.59
N ASP A 675 -30.77 -13.87 -23.04
CA ASP A 675 -31.00 -12.62 -23.76
C ASP A 675 -29.86 -11.58 -23.60
N GLU A 676 -28.85 -11.87 -22.77
CA GLU A 676 -27.77 -10.94 -22.44
C GLU A 676 -26.57 -11.04 -23.40
N ILE A 677 -25.89 -9.91 -23.59
CA ILE A 677 -24.66 -9.81 -24.37
C ILE A 677 -23.49 -9.88 -23.41
N ALA A 678 -22.57 -10.81 -23.63
CA ALA A 678 -21.30 -10.88 -22.90
C ALA A 678 -20.31 -9.91 -23.53
N TYR A 679 -19.70 -9.03 -22.73
CA TYR A 679 -18.62 -8.15 -23.18
C TYR A 679 -17.28 -8.73 -22.73
N VAL A 680 -16.39 -8.97 -23.69
CA VAL A 680 -15.03 -9.48 -23.42
C VAL A 680 -14.03 -8.40 -23.82
N PHE A 681 -13.31 -7.85 -22.84
CA PHE A 681 -12.18 -6.97 -23.09
C PHE A 681 -10.95 -7.80 -23.45
N ILE A 682 -10.30 -7.45 -24.55
CA ILE A 682 -9.10 -8.13 -25.04
C ILE A 682 -8.00 -7.11 -25.29
N ASN A 683 -6.81 -7.45 -24.83
CA ASN A 683 -5.61 -6.65 -24.99
C ASN A 683 -4.51 -7.46 -25.71
N GLY A 684 -3.63 -6.78 -26.44
CA GLY A 684 -2.56 -7.40 -27.23
C GLY A 684 -1.74 -6.35 -27.99
N SER A 685 -0.56 -6.73 -28.47
CA SER A 685 0.37 -5.85 -29.19
C SER A 685 0.16 -5.81 -30.71
N ASP A 686 -0.68 -6.70 -31.24
CA ASP A 686 -0.88 -6.92 -32.67
C ASP A 686 -2.36 -7.17 -32.98
N THR A 687 -2.76 -7.11 -34.26
CA THR A 687 -4.08 -7.58 -34.70
C THR A 687 -4.32 -9.02 -34.25
N LEU A 688 -5.42 -9.24 -33.52
CA LEU A 688 -5.77 -10.54 -32.94
C LEU A 688 -6.80 -11.27 -33.79
N ASN A 689 -6.62 -12.59 -33.95
CA ASN A 689 -7.61 -13.47 -34.54
C ASN A 689 -8.58 -13.95 -33.47
N VAL A 690 -9.87 -13.77 -33.71
CA VAL A 690 -10.90 -14.17 -32.75
C VAL A 690 -11.82 -15.20 -33.36
N THR A 691 -12.05 -16.29 -32.64
CA THR A 691 -12.95 -17.37 -33.05
C THR A 691 -13.93 -17.68 -31.92
N LEU A 692 -15.21 -17.44 -32.15
CA LEU A 692 -16.26 -17.89 -31.23
C LEU A 692 -16.66 -19.33 -31.56
N VAL A 693 -16.46 -20.21 -30.61
CA VAL A 693 -16.87 -21.62 -30.65
C VAL A 693 -18.21 -21.74 -29.91
N SER A 694 -19.29 -21.80 -30.68
CA SER A 694 -20.67 -22.01 -30.23
C SER A 694 -20.88 -23.46 -29.73
N PRO A 695 -21.86 -23.72 -28.86
CA PRO A 695 -21.69 -24.48 -27.63
C PRO A 695 -21.10 -25.87 -27.89
N HIS A 696 -20.14 -26.26 -27.05
CA HIS A 696 -19.45 -27.53 -27.19
C HIS A 696 -20.35 -28.72 -26.78
N TYR A 697 -21.30 -29.07 -27.66
CA TYR A 697 -22.13 -30.27 -27.54
C TYR A 697 -21.51 -31.39 -28.39
N GLN A 698 -21.20 -32.54 -27.79
CA GLN A 698 -20.55 -33.66 -28.52
C GLN A 698 -21.37 -34.20 -29.71
N LEU A 699 -22.67 -33.86 -29.81
CA LEU A 699 -23.58 -34.34 -30.86
C LEU A 699 -23.89 -33.32 -31.98
N ILE A 700 -23.42 -32.07 -31.90
CA ILE A 700 -23.67 -31.05 -32.95
C ILE A 700 -22.34 -30.40 -33.34
N ARG A 701 -21.54 -31.09 -34.16
CA ARG A 701 -20.25 -30.57 -34.67
C ARG A 701 -20.37 -29.54 -35.81
N ASN A 702 -21.58 -29.21 -36.27
CA ASN A 702 -21.79 -28.46 -37.51
C ASN A 702 -22.53 -27.11 -37.28
N LEU A 703 -22.12 -26.32 -36.30
CA LEU A 703 -22.56 -24.92 -36.15
C LEU A 703 -21.41 -23.96 -36.52
N PRO A 704 -21.71 -22.78 -37.10
CA PRO A 704 -20.70 -21.92 -37.72
C PRO A 704 -19.72 -21.36 -36.68
N GLU A 705 -18.43 -21.64 -36.86
CA GLU A 705 -17.36 -20.86 -36.22
C GLU A 705 -17.45 -19.43 -36.75
N VAL A 706 -17.76 -18.46 -35.88
CA VAL A 706 -17.67 -17.05 -36.24
C VAL A 706 -16.22 -16.63 -36.05
N LYS A 707 -15.58 -16.19 -37.14
CA LYS A 707 -14.19 -15.73 -37.15
C LYS A 707 -14.12 -14.26 -37.52
N GLY A 708 -13.25 -13.53 -36.85
CA GLY A 708 -12.96 -12.14 -37.15
C GLY A 708 -11.56 -11.76 -36.70
N THR A 709 -11.17 -10.53 -37.02
CA THR A 709 -9.95 -9.91 -36.51
C THR A 709 -10.30 -8.62 -35.81
N VAL A 710 -9.48 -8.26 -34.83
CA VAL A 710 -9.68 -7.07 -33.98
C VAL A 710 -8.33 -6.44 -33.71
N ASN A 711 -8.27 -5.11 -33.73
CA ASN A 711 -7.08 -4.37 -33.32
C ASN A 711 -7.26 -4.01 -31.83
N PRO A 712 -6.44 -4.57 -30.92
CA PRO A 712 -6.50 -4.23 -29.51
C PRO A 712 -6.02 -2.79 -29.23
N PRO A 713 -6.46 -2.16 -28.12
CA PRO A 713 -7.45 -2.68 -27.17
C PRO A 713 -8.86 -2.71 -27.80
N ALA A 714 -9.58 -3.81 -27.60
CA ALA A 714 -10.91 -3.99 -28.17
C ALA A 714 -11.89 -4.61 -27.17
N VAL A 715 -13.14 -4.17 -27.22
CA VAL A 715 -14.26 -4.81 -26.54
C VAL A 715 -15.03 -5.63 -27.55
N ILE A 716 -15.15 -6.93 -27.31
CA ILE A 716 -15.95 -7.82 -28.14
C ILE A 716 -17.28 -8.07 -27.46
N ALA A 717 -18.35 -7.60 -28.09
CA ALA A 717 -19.72 -7.96 -27.74
C ALA A 717 -20.03 -9.34 -28.34
N VAL A 718 -20.18 -10.33 -27.47
CA VAL A 718 -20.54 -11.71 -27.82
C VAL A 718 -21.97 -11.97 -27.41
N LYS A 719 -22.86 -12.23 -28.37
CA LYS A 719 -24.16 -12.85 -28.08
C LYS A 719 -23.95 -14.37 -28.05
N PRO A 720 -23.95 -15.02 -26.87
CA PRO A 720 -23.74 -16.45 -26.80
C PRO A 720 -24.94 -17.20 -27.37
N ALA A 721 -24.72 -18.44 -27.80
CA ALA A 721 -25.83 -19.33 -28.11
C ALA A 721 -26.46 -19.86 -26.81
N ILE A 722 -27.76 -20.14 -26.89
CA ILE A 722 -28.57 -20.64 -25.78
C ILE A 722 -28.00 -21.98 -25.28
N GLY A 723 -27.73 -22.04 -23.97
CA GLY A 723 -27.35 -23.25 -23.26
C GLY A 723 -25.89 -23.71 -23.42
N GLY A 724 -25.21 -23.90 -22.28
CA GLY A 724 -23.90 -24.56 -22.21
C GLY A 724 -22.72 -23.58 -22.19
N VAL A 725 -21.52 -24.10 -22.51
CA VAL A 725 -20.27 -23.31 -22.52
C VAL A 725 -19.94 -22.92 -23.97
N ASN A 726 -19.94 -21.62 -24.23
CA ASN A 726 -19.39 -21.01 -25.44
C ASN A 726 -17.91 -20.65 -25.17
N ILE A 727 -17.04 -20.77 -26.17
CA ILE A 727 -15.60 -20.49 -26.01
C ILE A 727 -15.17 -19.46 -27.04
N LEU A 728 -14.78 -18.27 -26.61
CA LEU A 728 -14.09 -17.28 -27.43
C LEU A 728 -12.58 -17.55 -27.39
N LYS A 729 -12.01 -17.96 -28.51
CA LYS A 729 -10.57 -18.11 -28.69
C LYS A 729 -10.00 -16.81 -29.26
N VAL A 730 -8.89 -16.36 -28.71
CA VAL A 730 -8.17 -15.17 -29.15
C VAL A 730 -6.72 -15.57 -29.37
N ALA A 731 -6.22 -15.41 -30.59
CA ALA A 731 -4.87 -15.81 -30.95
C ALA A 731 -4.11 -14.65 -31.62
N ASP A 732 -2.87 -14.43 -31.21
CA ASP A 732 -1.97 -13.48 -31.86
C ASP A 732 -1.39 -14.05 -33.17
N ASN A 733 -0.59 -13.24 -33.87
CA ASN A 733 0.08 -13.64 -35.12
C ASN A 733 1.17 -14.71 -34.92
N ARG A 734 1.51 -15.03 -33.66
CA ARG A 734 2.46 -16.06 -33.24
C ARG A 734 1.75 -17.34 -32.76
N ASN A 735 0.43 -17.44 -32.91
CA ASN A 735 -0.44 -18.52 -32.44
C ASN A 735 -0.47 -18.72 -30.91
N HIS A 736 -0.12 -17.70 -30.13
CA HIS A 736 -0.39 -17.72 -28.69
C HIS A 736 -1.88 -17.52 -28.45
N GLU A 737 -2.53 -18.52 -27.83
CA GLU A 737 -3.99 -18.57 -27.70
C GLU A 737 -4.42 -18.33 -26.25
N SER A 738 -5.34 -17.38 -26.07
CA SER A 738 -6.13 -17.17 -24.86
C SER A 738 -7.57 -17.63 -25.09
N ARG A 739 -8.20 -18.21 -24.06
CA ARG A 739 -9.58 -18.69 -24.12
C ARG A 739 -10.45 -18.02 -23.08
N TYR A 740 -11.60 -17.54 -23.53
CA TYR A 740 -12.67 -17.03 -22.68
C TYR A 740 -13.87 -17.95 -22.80
N TYR A 741 -14.33 -18.46 -21.68
CA TYR A 741 -15.52 -19.29 -21.55
C TYR A 741 -16.73 -18.36 -21.24
N ILE A 742 -17.89 -18.67 -21.78
CA ILE A 742 -19.14 -17.94 -21.54
C ILE A 742 -20.22 -18.99 -21.28
N PHE A 743 -20.77 -19.00 -20.07
CA PHE A 743 -21.75 -19.98 -19.63
C PHE A 743 -23.16 -19.42 -19.70
N VAL A 744 -24.05 -20.11 -20.41
CA VAL A 744 -25.49 -19.81 -20.43
C VAL A 744 -26.22 -20.94 -19.71
N PRO A 745 -26.89 -20.66 -18.56
CA PRO A 745 -27.58 -21.69 -17.79
C PRO A 745 -28.70 -22.34 -18.61
N MET A 746 -28.88 -23.66 -18.45
CA MET A 746 -29.84 -24.45 -19.26
C MET A 746 -30.90 -25.19 -18.40
N ILE A 747 -30.61 -25.50 -17.13
CA ILE A 747 -31.53 -26.21 -16.22
C ILE A 747 -31.33 -25.68 -14.79
N HIS A 748 -32.43 -25.45 -14.07
CA HIS A 748 -32.44 -25.21 -12.63
C HIS A 748 -32.77 -26.52 -11.89
N LEU A 749 -31.87 -27.00 -11.03
CA LEU A 749 -32.14 -28.10 -10.10
C LEU A 749 -32.97 -27.56 -8.94
N LEU A 750 -34.19 -28.06 -8.76
CA LEU A 750 -35.10 -27.57 -7.73
C LEU A 750 -34.94 -28.38 -6.44
N GLU A 751 -34.67 -29.69 -6.53
CA GLU A 751 -34.50 -30.53 -5.34
C GLU A 751 -33.56 -31.72 -5.59
N PHE A 752 -32.65 -31.99 -4.64
CA PHE A 752 -31.74 -33.15 -4.65
C PHE A 752 -31.79 -33.85 -3.30
N LYS A 753 -32.00 -35.16 -3.29
CA LYS A 753 -31.97 -35.98 -2.07
C LYS A 753 -31.20 -37.27 -2.29
N ALA A 754 -30.32 -37.60 -1.36
CA ALA A 754 -29.57 -38.84 -1.33
C ALA A 754 -29.74 -39.54 0.02
N GLU A 755 -30.00 -40.84 0.01
CA GLU A 755 -30.17 -41.68 1.19
C GLU A 755 -29.22 -42.87 1.11
N PHE A 756 -28.40 -43.05 2.15
CA PHE A 756 -27.46 -44.16 2.25
C PHE A 756 -28.15 -45.37 2.87
N LEU A 757 -28.10 -46.51 2.18
CA LEU A 757 -28.75 -47.75 2.60
C LEU A 757 -27.70 -48.76 3.05
N ASP A 758 -27.86 -49.23 4.29
CA ASP A 758 -27.16 -50.38 4.87
C ASP A 758 -28.21 -51.49 5.03
N THR A 759 -28.38 -52.29 3.97
CA THR A 759 -29.52 -53.22 3.86
C THR A 759 -29.29 -54.54 4.59
N ASP A 760 -28.05 -54.86 4.96
CA ASP A 760 -27.69 -56.04 5.74
C ASP A 760 -27.31 -55.73 7.20
N ASN A 761 -27.34 -54.46 7.60
CA ASN A 761 -27.03 -53.95 8.95
C ASN A 761 -25.62 -54.32 9.43
N ASN A 762 -24.66 -54.43 8.51
CA ASN A 762 -23.27 -54.72 8.88
C ASN A 762 -22.50 -53.48 9.36
N GLY A 763 -23.13 -52.30 9.38
CA GLY A 763 -22.55 -51.02 9.79
C GLY A 763 -21.79 -50.31 8.66
N LYS A 764 -21.97 -50.73 7.41
CA LYS A 764 -21.38 -50.12 6.22
C LYS A 764 -22.45 -49.92 5.16
N TYR A 765 -22.56 -48.70 4.64
CA TYR A 765 -23.50 -48.40 3.57
C TYR A 765 -23.11 -49.12 2.28
N GLU A 766 -24.07 -49.83 1.70
CA GLU A 766 -23.88 -50.72 0.56
C GLU A 766 -24.40 -50.08 -0.73
N ALA A 767 -25.40 -49.21 -0.60
CA ALA A 767 -26.01 -48.50 -1.69
C ALA A 767 -26.39 -47.07 -1.27
N ILE A 768 -26.58 -46.21 -2.27
CA ILE A 768 -27.12 -44.86 -2.07
C ILE A 768 -28.27 -44.70 -3.05
N ASN A 769 -29.43 -44.35 -2.52
CA ASN A 769 -30.60 -44.02 -3.32
C ASN A 769 -30.61 -42.51 -3.56
N VAL A 770 -30.63 -42.09 -4.82
CA VAL A 770 -30.59 -40.66 -5.19
C VAL A 770 -31.86 -40.31 -5.96
N SER A 771 -32.57 -39.29 -5.51
CA SER A 771 -33.72 -38.71 -6.19
C SER A 771 -33.44 -37.24 -6.55
N ILE A 772 -33.73 -36.88 -7.80
CA ILE A 772 -33.48 -35.55 -8.35
C ILE A 772 -34.80 -35.04 -8.96
N LYS A 773 -35.17 -33.79 -8.67
CA LYS A 773 -36.36 -33.14 -9.23
C LYS A 773 -36.01 -31.86 -10.00
#